data_AF-A0A8J4ABU7-F1
#
_entry.id   AF-A0A8J4ABU7-F1
#
_cell.length_a   1.000
_cell.length_b   1.000
_cell.length_c   1.000
_cell.angle_alpha   90.00
_cell.angle_beta   90.00
_cell.angle_gamma   90.00
#
_symmetry.space_group_name_H-M   'P 1'
#
loop_
_entity.id
_entity.type
_entity.pdbx_description
1 polymer ?
#
loop_
_entity_poly.entity_id
_entity_poly.type
_entity_poly.pdbx_seq_one_letter_code
_entity_poly.pdbx_strand_id
1 'polypeptide(L)'
;MVRYGRGRQGAILVALWLAVLVVGLDTMVLSVALATLSKDLGASNAQLQWVTDAYTLALAALLLPVGLLSDRYGRRTVLLAGLAVFGLASAACAEVDSPAQLIAARAVLGIGAAVLLSVPLSIVPTVFGAADKAGTAGRATGPTGERHPATGPTGPAGDPAATGRKAGRTLPTSTALAILVSGMMLGLPLGPLLGGWLLGHFWWGSVFLINVPIVLVAMIVVALTIPQSRAVTRRPDLLGVVLSTLGLVALVYGVIEGPERGWTSLPVLVGLGAAVPLLAGFVAWQARARQPLVRLGLFTDRRFSVGVLAMTLAGFALFGVVFVLPQYVQVVLGTDAFGAGVRLLPLIAGMLVAAPVGDRLCRRFGRRLPVAGGLLVVTAGLVVQSRVEVSSGYELTAVAMLIEGFGISLALSPAMDSALATFGTDDAATGSSLVQAIRQVGAALSIAILGSVLNAAYRDRLDPALTGLPPAAAHAARGSVGGAAEVAHRMGPAGAPLRAAADGAFVHGMSVMLLVCAAAAAVSAVAAALLLPNRDRPVPEATTTRPAGPGRRHSPPAGSTMDGMKADVPAGAPGLRERKKLKTRRTIQHHALRLFAEQGYEQTTVEQIAAAAEVSPSTFFRYYPTKEDVVLADDYDPVFYQAVRDRPAAEKPLVALHSAMMALMPQFAAEAGEDTRQRLRLVLSVPALRGKIIQGVAESTRAIATALAERAGRDTPQYADEAVAAAYIGVASVAVLHWAESPEDLDPANLLEEGVAALLAGS
;
A
#
# COMPACT_ATOMS: atom_id res chain seq x y z
N MET A 1 -7.23 4.37 -22.43
CA MET A 1 -7.51 3.33 -21.41
C MET A 1 -8.14 2.13 -22.11
N VAL A 2 -7.51 0.96 -22.06
CA VAL A 2 -8.07 -0.28 -22.63
C VAL A 2 -9.11 -0.83 -21.65
N ARG A 3 -10.39 -0.94 -22.06
CA ARG A 3 -11.44 -1.59 -21.26
C ARG A 3 -11.31 -3.11 -21.41
N TYR A 4 -11.01 -3.82 -20.32
CA TYR A 4 -10.99 -5.28 -20.30
C TYR A 4 -12.39 -5.82 -20.02
N GLY A 5 -12.81 -6.86 -20.76
CA GLY A 5 -14.03 -7.60 -20.43
C GLY A 5 -13.91 -8.31 -19.07
N ARG A 6 -15.04 -8.50 -18.37
CA ARG A 6 -15.10 -9.06 -17.00
C ARG A 6 -14.37 -10.39 -16.84
N GLY A 7 -14.50 -11.29 -17.82
CA GLY A 7 -13.78 -12.58 -17.82
C GLY A 7 -12.27 -12.42 -17.87
N ARG A 8 -11.78 -11.42 -18.63
CA ARG A 8 -10.35 -11.11 -18.74
C ARG A 8 -9.82 -10.43 -17.47
N GLN A 9 -10.60 -9.55 -16.83
CA GLN A 9 -10.24 -8.96 -15.53
C GLN A 9 -10.14 -10.02 -14.43
N GLY A 10 -11.09 -10.96 -14.37
CA GLY A 10 -11.05 -12.07 -13.42
C GLY A 10 -9.82 -12.96 -13.63
N ALA A 11 -9.52 -13.34 -14.87
CA ALA A 11 -8.34 -14.13 -15.20
C ALA A 11 -7.03 -13.42 -14.83
N ILE A 12 -6.92 -12.11 -15.10
CA ILE A 12 -5.76 -11.30 -14.68
C ILE A 12 -5.63 -11.35 -13.15
N LEU A 13 -6.71 -11.11 -12.41
CA LEU A 13 -6.66 -11.12 -10.94
C LEU A 13 -6.23 -12.48 -10.39
N VAL A 14 -6.73 -13.59 -10.96
CA VAL A 14 -6.31 -14.95 -10.59
C VAL A 14 -4.83 -15.16 -10.86
N ALA A 15 -4.32 -14.75 -12.03
CA ALA A 15 -2.89 -14.84 -12.34
C ALA A 15 -2.02 -14.07 -11.35
N LEU A 16 -2.41 -12.83 -11.04
CA LEU A 16 -1.69 -11.99 -10.08
C LEU A 16 -1.77 -12.58 -8.66
N TRP A 17 -2.93 -13.13 -8.29
CA TRP A 17 -3.13 -13.81 -7.02
C TRP A 17 -2.27 -15.07 -6.88
N LEU A 18 -2.20 -15.92 -7.91
CA LEU A 18 -1.33 -17.09 -7.94
C LEU A 18 0.16 -16.72 -7.83
N ALA A 19 0.57 -15.63 -8.49
CA ALA A 19 1.93 -15.11 -8.41
C ALA A 19 2.32 -14.68 -6.98
N VAL A 20 1.39 -14.09 -6.22
CA VAL A 20 1.65 -13.71 -4.83
C VAL A 20 1.47 -14.90 -3.87
N LEU A 21 0.53 -15.81 -4.15
CA LEU A 21 0.33 -17.05 -3.40
C LEU A 21 1.60 -17.91 -3.38
N VAL A 22 2.24 -18.12 -4.53
CA VAL A 22 3.40 -19.01 -4.64
C VAL A 22 4.58 -18.51 -3.80
N VAL A 23 4.76 -17.19 -3.70
CA VAL A 23 5.78 -16.56 -2.84
C VAL A 23 5.47 -16.83 -1.36
N GLY A 24 4.20 -16.72 -0.96
CA GLY A 24 3.76 -17.00 0.41
C GLY A 24 3.88 -18.47 0.79
N LEU A 25 3.50 -19.35 -0.14
CA LEU A 25 3.60 -20.80 0.01
C LEU A 25 5.06 -21.22 0.16
N ASP A 26 5.94 -20.83 -0.77
CA ASP A 26 7.37 -21.16 -0.73
C ASP A 26 8.05 -20.75 0.59
N THR A 27 7.77 -19.53 1.07
CA THR A 27 8.33 -19.02 2.32
C THR A 27 7.97 -19.91 3.52
N MET A 28 6.76 -20.47 3.52
CA MET A 28 6.17 -21.14 4.68
C MET A 28 6.28 -22.65 4.62
N VAL A 29 6.23 -23.25 3.43
CA VAL A 29 6.52 -24.67 3.21
C VAL A 29 7.95 -24.98 3.69
N LEU A 30 8.93 -24.13 3.38
CA LEU A 30 10.32 -24.33 3.76
C LEU A 30 10.50 -24.48 5.28
N SER A 31 9.72 -23.75 6.09
CA SER A 31 9.82 -23.78 7.56
C SER A 31 9.67 -25.20 8.14
N VAL A 32 8.79 -26.02 7.57
CA VAL A 32 8.57 -27.41 7.99
C VAL A 32 9.63 -28.33 7.38
N ALA A 33 10.20 -27.96 6.23
CA ALA A 33 11.26 -28.72 5.58
C ALA A 33 12.64 -28.55 6.23
N LEU A 34 12.90 -27.48 7.00
CA LEU A 34 14.22 -27.21 7.60
C LEU A 34 14.77 -28.39 8.42
N ALA A 35 13.94 -29.06 9.21
CA ALA A 35 14.36 -30.22 9.99
C ALA A 35 14.77 -31.40 9.09
N THR A 36 14.01 -31.63 8.01
CA THR A 36 14.31 -32.67 7.02
C THR A 36 15.59 -32.32 6.25
N LEU A 37 15.77 -31.07 5.84
CA LEU A 37 16.99 -30.58 5.18
C LEU A 37 18.23 -30.73 6.09
N SER A 38 18.09 -30.52 7.40
CA SER A 38 19.18 -30.75 8.35
C SER A 38 19.61 -32.21 8.38
N LYS A 39 18.63 -33.13 8.35
CA LYS A 39 18.88 -34.57 8.37
C LYS A 39 19.46 -35.07 7.05
N ASP A 40 18.83 -34.73 5.93
CA ASP A 40 19.13 -35.32 4.62
C ASP A 40 20.35 -34.68 3.94
N LEU A 41 20.56 -33.37 4.11
CA LEU A 41 21.72 -32.65 3.55
C LEU A 41 22.84 -32.43 4.57
N GLY A 42 22.66 -32.86 5.83
CA GLY A 42 23.60 -32.57 6.92
C GLY A 42 23.75 -31.08 7.21
N ALA A 43 22.72 -30.28 6.94
CA ALA A 43 22.81 -28.82 7.02
C ALA A 43 22.91 -28.33 8.47
N SER A 44 23.90 -27.45 8.74
CA SER A 44 24.06 -26.78 10.03
C SER A 44 22.97 -25.72 10.27
N ASN A 45 22.75 -25.31 11.52
CA ASN A 45 21.81 -24.25 11.86
C ASN A 45 22.06 -22.95 11.08
N ALA A 46 23.34 -22.58 10.89
CA ALA A 46 23.72 -21.41 10.09
C ALA A 46 23.35 -21.60 8.61
N GLN A 47 23.57 -22.80 8.06
CA GLN A 47 23.17 -23.10 6.68
C GLN A 47 21.64 -23.09 6.51
N LEU A 48 20.87 -23.66 7.44
CA LEU A 48 19.40 -23.61 7.44
C LEU A 48 18.88 -22.17 7.50
N GLN A 49 19.56 -21.32 8.28
CA GLN A 49 19.29 -19.89 8.33
C GLN A 49 19.58 -19.24 6.98
N TRP A 50 20.74 -19.51 6.36
CA TRP A 50 21.07 -19.03 5.02
C TRP A 50 20.12 -19.50 3.92
N VAL A 51 19.60 -20.73 3.97
CA VAL A 51 18.59 -21.24 3.02
C VAL A 51 17.33 -20.37 3.04
N THR A 52 17.00 -19.82 4.22
CA THR A 52 15.88 -18.90 4.39
C THR A 52 16.28 -17.45 4.05
N ASP A 53 17.42 -16.99 4.55
CA ASP A 53 17.89 -15.61 4.45
C ASP A 53 18.37 -15.22 3.05
N ALA A 54 19.02 -16.11 2.30
CA ALA A 54 19.45 -15.82 0.94
C ALA A 54 18.26 -15.45 0.04
N TYR A 55 17.12 -16.11 0.22
CA TYR A 55 15.88 -15.80 -0.47
C TYR A 55 15.31 -14.45 -0.04
N THR A 56 15.16 -14.21 1.27
CA THR A 56 14.56 -12.96 1.79
C THR A 56 15.45 -11.74 1.52
N LEU A 57 16.77 -11.90 1.54
CA LEU A 57 17.76 -10.88 1.18
C LEU A 57 17.66 -10.48 -0.30
N ALA A 58 17.69 -11.46 -1.21
CA ALA A 58 17.56 -11.19 -2.64
C ALA A 58 16.21 -10.54 -2.96
N LEU A 59 15.16 -11.04 -2.33
CA LEU A 59 13.81 -10.46 -2.38
C LEU A 59 13.80 -9.00 -1.93
N ALA A 60 14.34 -8.71 -0.74
CA ALA A 60 14.36 -7.37 -0.15
C ALA A 60 15.18 -6.37 -0.97
N ALA A 61 16.37 -6.80 -1.44
CA ALA A 61 17.29 -5.98 -2.22
C ALA A 61 16.71 -5.54 -3.57
N LEU A 62 15.94 -6.42 -4.22
CA LEU A 62 15.45 -6.20 -5.58
C LEU A 62 13.99 -5.73 -5.65
N LEU A 63 13.27 -5.67 -4.53
CA LEU A 63 11.84 -5.29 -4.52
C LEU A 63 11.58 -3.89 -5.10
N LEU A 64 12.38 -2.90 -4.68
CA LEU A 64 12.29 -1.51 -5.19
C LEU A 64 12.83 -1.37 -6.62
N PRO A 65 14.02 -1.91 -6.96
CA PRO A 65 14.57 -1.83 -8.32
C PRO A 65 13.66 -2.45 -9.39
N VAL A 66 13.06 -3.59 -9.08
CA VAL A 66 12.20 -4.31 -10.02
C VAL A 66 10.93 -3.53 -10.35
N GLY A 67 10.39 -2.76 -9.40
CA GLY A 67 9.27 -1.85 -9.66
C GLY A 67 9.60 -0.87 -10.78
N LEU A 68 10.76 -0.20 -10.69
CA LEU A 68 11.25 0.72 -11.72
C LEU A 68 11.59 0.03 -13.04
N LEU A 69 12.15 -1.19 -12.96
CA LEU A 69 12.46 -2.02 -14.13
C LEU A 69 11.19 -2.38 -14.91
N SER A 70 10.10 -2.68 -14.20
CA SER A 70 8.80 -3.04 -14.77
C SER A 70 8.13 -1.90 -15.53
N ASP A 71 8.36 -0.65 -15.11
CA ASP A 71 7.87 0.52 -15.83
C ASP A 71 8.65 0.77 -17.14
N ARG A 72 9.95 0.41 -17.18
CA ARG A 72 10.81 0.56 -18.37
C ARG A 72 10.59 -0.52 -19.44
N TYR A 73 10.61 -1.79 -19.03
CA TYR A 73 10.54 -2.92 -19.97
C TYR A 73 9.11 -3.44 -20.19
N GLY A 74 8.15 -2.88 -19.46
CA GLY A 74 6.75 -3.25 -19.51
C GLY A 74 6.42 -4.34 -18.48
N ARG A 75 5.34 -4.09 -17.74
CA ARG A 75 4.92 -4.92 -16.59
C ARG A 75 4.68 -6.38 -16.95
N ARG A 76 4.06 -6.66 -18.10
CA ARG A 76 3.84 -8.02 -18.61
C ARG A 76 5.16 -8.77 -18.79
N THR A 77 6.12 -8.17 -19.49
CA THR A 77 7.40 -8.82 -19.83
C THR A 77 8.20 -9.11 -18.58
N VAL A 78 8.27 -8.13 -17.67
CA VAL A 78 8.99 -8.30 -16.40
C VAL A 78 8.29 -9.35 -15.54
N LEU A 79 6.95 -9.36 -15.45
CA LEU A 79 6.22 -10.38 -14.70
C LEU A 79 6.44 -11.80 -15.25
N LEU A 80 6.42 -11.98 -16.58
CA LEU A 80 6.71 -13.28 -17.21
C LEU A 80 8.16 -13.73 -16.95
N ALA A 81 9.12 -12.82 -17.05
CA ALA A 81 10.51 -13.12 -16.73
C ALA A 81 10.67 -13.51 -15.25
N GLY A 82 10.00 -12.81 -14.33
CA GLY A 82 10.00 -13.14 -12.91
C GLY A 82 9.38 -14.50 -12.61
N LEU A 83 8.25 -14.83 -13.25
CA LEU A 83 7.63 -16.16 -13.17
C LEU A 83 8.57 -17.25 -13.68
N ALA A 84 9.23 -17.03 -14.82
CA ALA A 84 10.19 -18.00 -15.37
C ALA A 84 11.39 -18.20 -14.44
N VAL A 85 12.00 -17.12 -13.94
CA VAL A 85 13.11 -17.19 -12.97
C VAL A 85 12.67 -17.92 -11.70
N PHE A 86 11.49 -17.60 -11.16
CA PHE A 86 10.98 -18.26 -9.97
C PHE A 86 10.73 -19.76 -10.21
N GLY A 87 10.04 -20.13 -11.29
CA GLY A 87 9.76 -21.54 -11.61
C GLY A 87 11.02 -22.37 -11.84
N LEU A 88 11.97 -21.85 -12.62
CA LEU A 88 13.23 -22.54 -12.91
C LEU A 88 14.13 -22.66 -11.68
N ALA A 89 14.26 -21.59 -10.90
CA ALA A 89 15.04 -21.63 -9.66
C ALA A 89 14.40 -22.55 -8.62
N SER A 90 13.07 -22.63 -8.58
CA SER A 90 12.36 -23.54 -7.69
C SER A 90 12.56 -25.00 -8.09
N ALA A 91 12.54 -25.32 -9.39
CA ALA A 91 12.94 -26.63 -9.88
C ALA A 91 14.40 -26.95 -9.55
N ALA A 92 15.31 -25.98 -9.72
CA ALA A 92 16.72 -26.14 -9.37
C ALA A 92 16.91 -26.42 -7.87
N CYS A 93 16.11 -25.84 -6.97
CA CYS A 93 16.16 -26.13 -5.53
C CYS A 93 15.81 -27.59 -5.20
N ALA A 94 15.09 -28.32 -6.07
CA ALA A 94 14.71 -29.71 -5.83
C ALA A 94 15.81 -30.72 -6.21
N GLU A 95 16.80 -30.29 -7.00
CA GLU A 95 17.86 -31.12 -7.61
C GLU A 95 19.24 -30.87 -6.97
N VAL A 96 19.30 -30.23 -5.80
CA VAL A 96 20.58 -29.90 -5.14
C VAL A 96 21.03 -31.00 -4.18
N ASP A 97 22.34 -31.25 -4.17
CA ASP A 97 22.97 -32.28 -3.33
C ASP A 97 23.70 -31.70 -2.12
N SER A 98 23.74 -30.36 -1.99
CA SER A 98 24.46 -29.70 -0.89
C SER A 98 23.75 -28.44 -0.38
N PRO A 99 23.92 -28.09 0.91
CA PRO A 99 23.36 -26.88 1.48
C PRO A 99 23.80 -25.61 0.74
N ALA A 100 25.06 -25.56 0.27
CA ALA A 100 25.60 -24.41 -0.44
C ALA A 100 24.91 -24.18 -1.81
N GLN A 101 24.66 -25.25 -2.56
CA GLN A 101 23.90 -25.19 -3.81
C GLN A 101 22.46 -24.74 -3.54
N LEU A 102 21.83 -25.26 -2.47
CA LEU A 102 20.49 -24.84 -2.08
C LEU A 102 20.45 -23.34 -1.77
N ILE A 103 21.38 -22.82 -0.96
CA ILE A 103 21.48 -21.40 -0.63
C ILE A 103 21.61 -20.54 -1.90
N ALA A 104 22.45 -20.95 -2.85
CA ALA A 104 22.60 -20.24 -4.12
C ALA A 104 21.31 -20.25 -4.96
N ALA A 105 20.65 -21.41 -5.08
CA ALA A 105 19.39 -21.53 -5.79
C ALA A 105 18.27 -20.70 -5.13
N ARG A 106 18.24 -20.64 -3.79
CA ARG A 106 17.33 -19.80 -3.00
C ARG A 106 17.54 -18.31 -3.24
N ALA A 107 18.80 -17.86 -3.37
CA ALA A 107 19.09 -16.48 -3.75
C ALA A 107 18.48 -16.13 -5.11
N VAL A 108 18.64 -16.99 -6.12
CA VAL A 108 18.03 -16.80 -7.46
C VAL A 108 16.51 -16.83 -7.39
N LEU A 109 15.94 -17.73 -6.60
CA LEU A 109 14.49 -17.82 -6.39
C LEU A 109 13.93 -16.52 -5.77
N GLY A 110 14.68 -15.89 -4.85
CA GLY A 110 14.35 -14.59 -4.27
C GLY A 110 14.31 -13.45 -5.29
N ILE A 111 15.14 -13.50 -6.34
CA ILE A 111 15.09 -12.56 -7.47
C ILE A 111 13.73 -12.65 -8.18
N GLY A 112 13.27 -13.88 -8.46
CA GLY A 112 11.94 -14.12 -9.03
C GLY A 112 10.84 -13.58 -8.11
N ALA A 113 10.93 -13.86 -6.81
CA ALA A 113 9.96 -13.43 -5.82
C ALA A 113 9.81 -11.89 -5.75
N ALA A 114 10.91 -11.15 -5.94
CA ALA A 114 10.89 -9.68 -5.96
C ALA A 114 9.98 -9.13 -7.06
N VAL A 115 10.01 -9.78 -8.23
CA VAL A 115 9.11 -9.48 -9.34
C VAL A 115 7.67 -9.81 -9.01
N LEU A 116 7.43 -11.00 -8.46
CA LEU A 116 6.09 -11.48 -8.17
C LEU A 116 5.38 -10.69 -7.06
N LEU A 117 6.12 -10.03 -6.17
CA LEU A 117 5.51 -9.12 -5.18
C LEU A 117 5.35 -7.68 -5.68
N SER A 118 6.33 -7.18 -6.44
CA SER A 118 6.37 -5.77 -6.83
C SER A 118 5.45 -5.46 -8.02
N VAL A 119 5.50 -6.29 -9.07
CA VAL A 119 4.81 -5.99 -10.34
C VAL A 119 3.28 -6.10 -10.23
N PRO A 120 2.68 -7.10 -9.56
CA PRO A 120 1.23 -7.18 -9.42
C PRO A 120 0.57 -5.97 -8.74
N LEU A 121 1.22 -5.39 -7.71
CA LEU A 121 0.76 -4.17 -7.03
C LEU A 121 0.68 -2.98 -7.98
N SER A 122 1.52 -2.94 -9.01
CA SER A 122 1.45 -1.90 -10.04
C SER A 122 0.33 -2.16 -11.07
N ILE A 123 0.10 -3.42 -11.44
CA ILE A 123 -0.86 -3.81 -12.49
C ILE A 123 -2.30 -3.61 -12.04
N VAL A 124 -2.64 -3.96 -10.78
CA VAL A 124 -4.02 -3.89 -10.28
C VAL A 124 -4.66 -2.50 -10.46
N PRO A 125 -4.05 -1.38 -10.02
CA PRO A 125 -4.59 -0.04 -10.23
C PRO A 125 -4.83 0.29 -11.71
N THR A 126 -3.97 -0.18 -12.61
CA THR A 126 -4.11 0.08 -14.05
C THR A 126 -5.24 -0.71 -14.72
N VAL A 127 -5.56 -1.90 -14.21
CA VAL A 127 -6.62 -2.77 -14.77
C VAL A 127 -7.99 -2.48 -14.16
N PHE A 128 -8.03 -2.16 -12.86
CA PHE A 128 -9.25 -1.98 -12.08
C PHE A 128 -9.63 -0.51 -11.84
N GLY A 129 -8.73 0.46 -12.05
CA GLY A 129 -9.01 1.88 -11.79
C GLY A 129 -10.14 2.51 -12.62
N ALA A 130 -10.55 1.88 -13.73
CA ALA A 130 -11.71 2.32 -14.50
C ALA A 130 -13.07 1.93 -13.86
N ALA A 131 -13.08 0.89 -13.00
CA ALA A 131 -14.26 0.40 -12.30
C ALA A 131 -14.78 1.42 -11.27
N ASP A 132 -13.85 2.05 -10.54
CA ASP A 132 -14.16 3.07 -9.53
C ASP A 132 -14.80 4.32 -10.17
N LYS A 133 -14.46 4.62 -11.43
CA LYS A 133 -15.05 5.72 -12.20
C LYS A 133 -16.43 5.39 -12.79
N ALA A 134 -16.75 4.11 -13.00
CA ALA A 134 -18.02 3.66 -13.57
C ALA A 134 -19.09 3.38 -12.49
N GLY A 135 -18.68 2.93 -11.29
CA GLY A 135 -19.59 2.70 -10.17
C GLY A 135 -20.19 3.97 -9.56
N THR A 136 -19.47 5.09 -9.65
CA THR A 136 -19.99 6.44 -9.33
C THR A 136 -21.00 6.93 -10.36
N ALA A 137 -20.79 6.67 -11.66
CA ALA A 137 -21.73 7.05 -12.72
C ALA A 137 -23.01 6.19 -12.76
N GLY A 138 -22.91 4.87 -12.53
CA GLY A 138 -24.05 3.95 -12.58
C GLY A 138 -24.97 3.98 -11.35
N ARG A 139 -24.57 4.66 -10.26
CA ARG A 139 -25.42 4.84 -9.07
C ARG A 139 -26.26 6.11 -9.13
N ALA A 140 -25.90 7.05 -10.03
CA ALA A 140 -26.69 8.23 -10.36
C ALA A 140 -27.86 7.93 -11.32
N THR A 141 -28.01 6.68 -11.78
CA THR A 141 -29.04 6.24 -12.73
C THR A 141 -29.73 4.96 -12.24
N GLY A 142 -30.50 5.06 -11.15
CA GLY A 142 -31.49 4.04 -10.74
C GLY A 142 -32.86 4.31 -11.38
N PRO A 143 -33.74 3.30 -11.53
CA PRO A 143 -34.83 3.33 -12.49
C PRO A 143 -36.01 4.19 -12.00
N THR A 144 -36.23 5.34 -12.63
CA THR A 144 -37.54 5.99 -12.62
C THR A 144 -38.47 5.18 -13.52
N GLY A 145 -39.33 4.40 -12.89
CA GLY A 145 -40.48 3.80 -13.57
C GLY A 145 -41.52 4.89 -13.79
N GLU A 146 -41.66 5.35 -15.03
CA GLU A 146 -42.85 6.09 -15.45
C GLU A 146 -43.41 5.50 -16.73
N ARG A 147 -44.67 5.09 -16.62
CA ARG A 147 -45.52 4.56 -17.68
C ARG A 147 -45.85 5.70 -18.64
N HIS A 148 -45.54 5.55 -19.91
CA HIS A 148 -46.13 6.39 -20.95
C HIS A 148 -47.50 5.81 -21.37
N PRO A 149 -48.55 6.62 -21.55
CA PRO A 149 -49.84 6.15 -22.02
C PRO A 149 -49.78 5.85 -23.52
N ALA A 150 -50.35 4.71 -23.90
CA ALA A 150 -50.42 4.23 -25.27
C ALA A 150 -51.54 4.93 -26.07
N THR A 151 -51.23 5.32 -27.30
CA THR A 151 -52.22 5.56 -28.36
C THR A 151 -51.79 4.83 -29.64
N GLY A 152 -52.62 3.86 -30.09
CA GLY A 152 -52.68 3.37 -31.48
C GLY A 152 -51.88 2.09 -31.84
N PRO A 153 -52.35 1.27 -32.82
CA PRO A 153 -52.38 -0.19 -32.63
C PRO A 153 -51.54 -1.04 -33.61
N THR A 154 -51.38 -2.33 -33.21
CA THR A 154 -51.12 -3.56 -33.99
C THR A 154 -49.74 -3.80 -34.66
N GLY A 155 -48.98 -4.73 -34.07
CA GLY A 155 -47.93 -5.54 -34.69
C GLY A 155 -47.63 -6.78 -33.83
N PRO A 156 -47.34 -7.97 -34.39
CA PRO A 156 -47.37 -9.22 -33.63
C PRO A 156 -46.18 -9.36 -32.68
N ALA A 157 -46.47 -9.99 -31.54
CA ALA A 157 -45.60 -10.13 -30.38
C ALA A 157 -44.23 -10.77 -30.70
N GLY A 158 -43.18 -9.98 -30.53
CA GLY A 158 -41.80 -10.46 -30.35
C GLY A 158 -41.50 -10.64 -28.87
N ASP A 159 -41.05 -11.84 -28.53
CA ASP A 159 -40.67 -12.36 -27.21
C ASP A 159 -39.86 -11.38 -26.33
N PRO A 160 -40.34 -10.95 -25.13
CA PRO A 160 -39.65 -9.98 -24.29
C PRO A 160 -38.56 -10.60 -23.37
N ALA A 161 -38.08 -11.81 -23.65
CA ALA A 161 -37.13 -12.51 -22.77
C ALA A 161 -35.62 -12.22 -23.01
N ALA A 162 -35.23 -11.20 -23.79
CA ALA A 162 -33.84 -11.04 -24.24
C ALA A 162 -33.04 -9.82 -23.73
N THR A 163 -33.57 -8.93 -22.88
CA THR A 163 -32.86 -7.67 -22.52
C THR A 163 -32.59 -7.47 -21.03
N GLY A 164 -32.33 -8.56 -20.31
CA GLY A 164 -31.91 -8.56 -18.90
C GLY A 164 -30.42 -8.86 -18.67
N ARG A 165 -29.49 -8.45 -19.55
CA ARG A 165 -28.05 -8.60 -19.24
C ARG A 165 -27.66 -7.56 -18.18
N LYS A 166 -27.69 -7.99 -16.91
CA LYS A 166 -27.09 -7.32 -15.75
C LYS A 166 -25.79 -6.62 -16.16
N ALA A 167 -25.81 -5.28 -16.25
CA ALA A 167 -24.61 -4.48 -16.44
C ALA A 167 -23.64 -4.84 -15.30
N GLY A 168 -22.60 -5.60 -15.65
CA GLY A 168 -21.75 -6.28 -14.71
C GLY A 168 -20.91 -5.30 -13.92
N ARG A 169 -21.26 -5.11 -12.64
CA ARG A 169 -20.46 -4.36 -11.67
C ARG A 169 -19.01 -4.84 -11.69
N THR A 170 -18.10 -4.02 -12.19
CA THR A 170 -16.65 -4.25 -12.19
C THR A 170 -16.11 -4.19 -10.75
N LEU A 171 -15.11 -5.01 -10.43
CA LEU A 171 -14.52 -5.07 -9.09
C LEU A 171 -13.80 -3.75 -8.75
N PRO A 172 -14.02 -3.14 -7.56
CA PRO A 172 -13.28 -1.96 -7.10
C PRO A 172 -11.78 -2.24 -6.98
N THR A 173 -10.94 -1.22 -7.17
CA THR A 173 -9.48 -1.38 -7.11
C THR A 173 -9.01 -1.84 -5.72
N SER A 174 -9.59 -1.28 -4.66
CA SER A 174 -9.30 -1.65 -3.27
C SER A 174 -9.62 -3.12 -2.99
N THR A 175 -10.74 -3.63 -3.50
CA THR A 175 -11.10 -5.05 -3.39
C THR A 175 -10.14 -5.94 -4.17
N ALA A 176 -9.74 -5.54 -5.37
CA ALA A 176 -8.76 -6.29 -6.16
C ALA A 176 -7.38 -6.34 -5.47
N LEU A 177 -6.95 -5.25 -4.83
CA LEU A 177 -5.73 -5.22 -4.01
C LEU A 177 -5.86 -6.11 -2.76
N ALA A 178 -7.01 -6.07 -2.08
CA ALA A 178 -7.27 -6.94 -0.94
C ALA A 178 -7.26 -8.43 -1.33
N ILE A 179 -7.87 -8.78 -2.47
CA ILE A 179 -7.80 -10.13 -3.04
C ILE A 179 -6.35 -10.48 -3.34
N LEU A 180 -5.60 -9.64 -4.03
CA LEU A 180 -4.18 -9.89 -4.33
C LEU A 180 -3.36 -10.20 -3.07
N VAL A 181 -3.46 -9.36 -2.04
CA VAL A 181 -2.74 -9.53 -0.77
C VAL A 181 -3.20 -10.80 -0.02
N SER A 182 -4.48 -11.18 -0.16
CA SER A 182 -4.99 -12.42 0.44
C SER A 182 -4.27 -13.68 -0.06
N GLY A 183 -3.69 -13.65 -1.28
CA GLY A 183 -2.89 -14.77 -1.79
C GLY A 183 -1.68 -15.07 -0.92
N MET A 184 -0.96 -14.03 -0.50
CA MET A 184 0.17 -14.17 0.44
C MET A 184 -0.32 -14.72 1.79
N MET A 185 -1.46 -14.23 2.27
CA MET A 185 -2.04 -14.63 3.55
C MET A 185 -2.54 -16.08 3.54
N LEU A 186 -3.04 -16.58 2.42
CA LEU A 186 -3.43 -17.98 2.26
C LEU A 186 -2.22 -18.91 2.15
N GLY A 187 -1.08 -18.44 1.65
CA GLY A 187 0.17 -19.18 1.67
C GLY A 187 0.67 -19.51 3.08
N LEU A 188 0.34 -18.64 4.07
CA LEU A 188 0.75 -18.80 5.47
C LEU A 188 0.22 -20.09 6.12
N PRO A 189 -1.10 -20.39 6.11
CA PRO A 189 -1.62 -21.66 6.61
C PRO A 189 -1.39 -22.83 5.67
N LEU A 190 -1.45 -22.60 4.35
CA LEU A 190 -1.31 -23.68 3.38
C LEU A 190 0.11 -24.24 3.34
N GLY A 191 1.12 -23.40 3.59
CA GLY A 191 2.53 -23.80 3.50
C GLY A 191 2.88 -24.97 4.41
N PRO A 192 2.72 -24.86 5.73
CA PRO A 192 3.06 -25.95 6.65
C PRO A 192 2.23 -27.21 6.44
N LEU A 193 0.94 -27.08 6.09
CA LEU A 193 0.06 -28.21 5.84
C LEU A 193 0.42 -28.96 4.57
N LEU A 194 0.58 -28.25 3.45
CA LEU A 194 0.96 -28.84 2.16
C LEU A 194 2.41 -29.34 2.20
N GLY A 195 3.32 -28.58 2.81
CA GLY A 195 4.71 -28.96 3.01
C GLY A 195 4.84 -30.22 3.85
N GLY A 196 4.15 -30.28 4.99
CA GLY A 196 4.14 -31.47 5.82
C GLY A 196 3.52 -32.68 5.12
N TRP A 197 2.44 -32.49 4.37
CA TRP A 197 1.83 -33.56 3.57
C TRP A 197 2.76 -34.06 2.46
N LEU A 198 3.42 -33.14 1.75
CA LEU A 198 4.39 -33.47 0.70
C LEU A 198 5.58 -34.25 1.27
N LEU A 199 6.16 -33.80 2.38
CA LEU A 199 7.28 -34.47 3.04
C LEU A 199 6.89 -35.85 3.61
N GLY A 200 5.61 -36.07 3.90
CA GLY A 200 5.11 -37.38 4.32
C GLY A 200 4.95 -38.39 3.19
N HIS A 201 4.79 -37.95 1.93
CA HIS A 201 4.50 -38.82 0.78
C HIS A 201 5.59 -38.81 -0.30
N PHE A 202 6.39 -37.75 -0.36
CA PHE A 202 7.40 -37.49 -1.39
C PHE A 202 8.72 -37.05 -0.72
N TRP A 203 9.81 -37.06 -1.49
CA TRP A 203 11.12 -36.60 -1.01
C TRP A 203 11.13 -35.09 -0.75
N TRP A 204 12.15 -34.60 -0.03
CA TRP A 204 12.21 -33.21 0.41
C TRP A 204 12.13 -32.17 -0.71
N GLY A 205 12.64 -32.45 -1.91
CA GLY A 205 12.62 -31.53 -3.06
C GLY A 205 11.21 -31.22 -3.59
N SER A 206 10.22 -32.06 -3.27
CA SER A 206 8.81 -31.86 -3.63
C SER A 206 8.23 -30.53 -3.11
N VAL A 207 8.77 -30.04 -1.99
CA VAL A 207 8.40 -28.76 -1.39
C VAL A 207 8.70 -27.55 -2.26
N PHE A 208 9.67 -27.67 -3.17
CA PHE A 208 9.95 -26.64 -4.16
C PHE A 208 9.18 -26.91 -5.46
N LEU A 209 9.05 -28.18 -5.87
CA LEU A 209 8.34 -28.54 -7.10
C LEU A 209 6.86 -28.15 -7.11
N ILE A 210 6.20 -28.05 -5.94
CA ILE A 210 4.81 -27.55 -5.83
C ILE A 210 4.61 -26.16 -6.44
N ASN A 211 5.67 -25.34 -6.47
CA ASN A 211 5.61 -24.00 -7.04
C ASN A 211 5.51 -24.01 -8.58
N VAL A 212 6.14 -25.00 -9.23
CA VAL A 212 6.24 -25.09 -10.69
C VAL A 212 4.87 -25.12 -11.38
N PRO A 213 3.90 -26.00 -11.02
CA PRO A 213 2.59 -25.99 -11.67
C PRO A 213 1.83 -24.67 -11.46
N ILE A 214 1.92 -24.08 -10.26
CA ILE A 214 1.27 -22.79 -9.95
C ILE A 214 1.84 -21.68 -10.85
N VAL A 215 3.16 -21.63 -10.98
CA VAL A 215 3.88 -20.67 -11.83
C VAL A 215 3.54 -20.87 -13.30
N LEU A 216 3.47 -22.11 -13.80
CA LEU A 216 3.12 -22.40 -15.18
C LEU A 216 1.70 -21.90 -15.50
N VAL A 217 0.73 -22.17 -14.62
CA VAL A 217 -0.64 -21.67 -14.77
C VAL A 217 -0.66 -20.14 -14.77
N ALA A 218 -0.01 -19.49 -13.79
CA ALA A 218 0.07 -18.04 -13.73
C ALA A 218 0.73 -17.45 -14.99
N MET A 219 1.81 -18.07 -15.49
CA MET A 219 2.54 -17.64 -16.67
C MET A 219 1.69 -17.74 -17.94
N ILE A 220 0.98 -18.85 -18.14
CA ILE A 220 0.04 -19.03 -19.27
C ILE A 220 -1.04 -17.94 -19.22
N VAL A 221 -1.67 -17.74 -18.06
CA VAL A 221 -2.74 -16.75 -17.91
C VAL A 221 -2.21 -15.32 -18.12
N VAL A 222 -1.04 -14.97 -17.59
CA VAL A 222 -0.40 -13.66 -17.83
C VAL A 222 -0.10 -13.45 -19.31
N ALA A 223 0.46 -14.46 -19.99
CA ALA A 223 0.81 -14.38 -21.40
C ALA A 223 -0.42 -14.19 -22.29
N LEU A 224 -1.55 -14.81 -21.95
CA LEU A 224 -2.78 -14.71 -22.74
C LEU A 224 -3.59 -13.43 -22.42
N THR A 225 -3.55 -12.95 -21.18
CA THR A 225 -4.51 -11.93 -20.72
C THR A 225 -3.94 -10.52 -20.63
N ILE A 226 -2.67 -10.34 -20.25
CA ILE A 226 -2.08 -9.02 -20.00
C ILE A 226 -1.40 -8.48 -21.28
N PRO A 227 -1.86 -7.36 -21.87
CA PRO A 227 -1.18 -6.72 -23.00
C PRO A 227 0.03 -5.90 -22.54
N GLN A 228 0.97 -5.63 -23.45
CA GLN A 228 2.14 -4.80 -23.15
C GLN A 228 1.75 -3.33 -22.97
N SER A 229 2.18 -2.72 -21.88
CA SER A 229 2.07 -1.28 -21.63
C SER A 229 3.47 -0.72 -21.39
N ARG A 230 3.88 0.27 -22.18
CA ARG A 230 5.15 1.02 -22.01
C ARG A 230 4.83 2.38 -21.41
N ALA A 231 5.52 2.77 -20.35
CA ALA A 231 5.47 4.11 -19.78
C ALA A 231 6.79 4.86 -20.03
N VAL A 232 6.74 6.20 -20.06
CA VAL A 232 7.91 7.07 -20.28
C VAL A 232 8.83 7.02 -19.04
N THR A 233 10.13 6.88 -19.30
CA THR A 233 11.15 6.33 -18.41
C THR A 233 11.67 7.27 -17.30
N ARG A 234 11.91 6.73 -16.09
CA ARG A 234 12.84 7.29 -15.07
C ARG A 234 14.19 6.55 -15.09
N ARG A 235 15.28 7.20 -14.68
CA ARG A 235 16.62 6.56 -14.63
C ARG A 235 16.76 5.72 -13.34
N PRO A 236 17.30 4.48 -13.40
CA PRO A 236 17.48 3.64 -12.22
C PRO A 236 18.66 4.12 -11.35
N ASP A 237 18.47 4.10 -10.04
CA ASP A 237 19.52 4.37 -9.04
C ASP A 237 20.35 3.10 -8.76
N LEU A 238 21.23 2.73 -9.69
CA LEU A 238 22.01 1.50 -9.59
C LEU A 238 22.98 1.49 -8.40
N LEU A 239 23.60 2.64 -8.09
CA LEU A 239 24.55 2.74 -7.00
C LEU A 239 23.85 2.55 -5.64
N GLY A 240 22.65 3.12 -5.47
CA GLY A 240 21.84 2.89 -4.28
C GLY A 240 21.53 1.40 -4.06
N VAL A 241 21.19 0.67 -5.13
CA VAL A 241 20.92 -0.78 -5.08
C VAL A 241 22.16 -1.57 -4.68
N VAL A 242 23.31 -1.28 -5.30
CA VAL A 242 24.54 -2.02 -4.99
C VAL A 242 24.97 -1.77 -3.55
N LEU A 243 24.92 -0.52 -3.07
CA LEU A 243 25.29 -0.18 -1.70
C LEU A 243 24.35 -0.81 -0.67
N SER A 244 23.04 -0.78 -0.89
CA SER A 244 22.07 -1.40 0.03
C SER A 244 22.19 -2.92 0.03
N THR A 245 22.36 -3.55 -1.14
CA THR A 245 22.47 -5.00 -1.27
C THR A 245 23.74 -5.51 -0.60
N LEU A 246 24.90 -4.94 -0.94
CA LEU A 246 26.17 -5.34 -0.34
C LEU A 246 26.21 -5.05 1.15
N GLY A 247 25.67 -3.90 1.59
CA GLY A 247 25.59 -3.55 3.00
C GLY A 247 24.72 -4.52 3.81
N LEU A 248 23.55 -4.90 3.28
CA LEU A 248 22.64 -5.83 3.95
C LEU A 248 23.20 -7.27 3.95
N VAL A 249 23.79 -7.72 2.84
CA VAL A 249 24.46 -9.03 2.76
C VAL A 249 25.63 -9.10 3.74
N ALA A 250 26.46 -8.07 3.82
CA ALA A 250 27.59 -8.02 4.75
C ALA A 250 27.13 -8.03 6.22
N LEU A 251 26.05 -7.29 6.53
CA LEU A 251 25.45 -7.26 7.87
C LEU A 251 24.90 -8.63 8.25
N VAL A 252 24.06 -9.21 7.39
CA VAL A 252 23.45 -10.51 7.65
C VAL A 252 24.54 -11.57 7.75
N TYR A 253 25.51 -11.61 6.83
CA TYR A 253 26.62 -12.55 6.87
C TYR A 253 27.37 -12.53 8.20
N GLY A 254 27.74 -11.34 8.70
CA GLY A 254 28.44 -11.22 9.97
C GLY A 254 27.62 -11.70 11.17
N VAL A 255 26.30 -11.52 11.12
CA VAL A 255 25.37 -12.01 12.14
C VAL A 255 25.23 -13.53 12.09
N ILE A 256 24.96 -14.12 10.91
CA ILE A 256 24.76 -15.57 10.75
C ILE A 256 26.02 -16.38 11.08
N GLU A 257 27.18 -15.95 10.57
CA GLU A 257 28.43 -16.70 10.68
C GLU A 257 29.13 -16.49 12.04
N GLY A 258 28.73 -15.46 12.79
CA GLY A 258 29.30 -15.11 14.10
C GLY A 258 29.33 -16.28 15.09
N PRO A 259 28.20 -16.95 15.37
CA PRO A 259 28.15 -18.11 16.27
C PRO A 259 28.96 -19.33 15.80
N GLU A 260 29.16 -19.51 14.49
CA GLU A 260 29.82 -20.70 13.95
C GLU A 260 31.33 -20.52 13.79
N ARG A 261 31.77 -19.35 13.28
CA ARG A 261 33.18 -19.03 13.06
C ARG A 261 33.84 -18.29 14.22
N GLY A 262 33.03 -17.78 15.14
CA GLY A 262 33.46 -16.90 16.24
C GLY A 262 33.40 -15.43 15.86
N TRP A 263 32.92 -14.62 16.81
CA TRP A 263 32.75 -13.17 16.67
C TRP A 263 34.05 -12.40 16.41
N THR A 264 35.19 -12.98 16.77
CA THR A 264 36.54 -12.40 16.57
C THR A 264 37.22 -12.88 15.29
N SER A 265 36.57 -13.76 14.51
CA SER A 265 37.14 -14.24 13.25
C SER A 265 37.23 -13.13 12.22
N LEU A 266 38.32 -13.10 11.47
CA LEU A 266 38.57 -12.08 10.46
C LEU A 266 37.41 -11.92 9.45
N PRO A 267 36.79 -13.00 8.92
CA PRO A 267 35.67 -12.86 7.99
C PRO A 267 34.44 -12.19 8.61
N VAL A 268 34.12 -12.47 9.88
CA VAL A 268 32.97 -11.87 10.58
C VAL A 268 33.23 -10.39 10.87
N LEU A 269 34.43 -10.06 11.35
CA LEU A 269 34.84 -8.68 11.61
C LEU A 269 34.87 -7.84 10.32
N VAL A 270 35.38 -8.39 9.21
CA VAL A 270 35.35 -7.73 7.90
C VAL A 270 33.91 -7.55 7.41
N GLY A 271 33.04 -8.56 7.55
CA GLY A 271 31.64 -8.46 7.17
C GLY A 271 30.88 -7.36 7.93
N LEU A 272 30.91 -7.40 9.26
CA LEU A 272 30.27 -6.39 10.11
C LEU A 272 30.91 -5.00 9.94
N GLY A 273 32.23 -4.96 9.83
CA GLY A 273 33.00 -3.73 9.60
C GLY A 273 32.73 -3.09 8.24
N ALA A 274 32.50 -3.88 7.20
CA ALA A 274 32.13 -3.39 5.86
C ALA A 274 30.65 -2.99 5.76
N ALA A 275 29.77 -3.63 6.53
CA ALA A 275 28.34 -3.30 6.54
C ALA A 275 28.08 -1.84 6.92
N VAL A 276 28.80 -1.33 7.94
CA VAL A 276 28.65 0.06 8.42
C VAL A 276 28.91 1.10 7.33
N PRO A 277 30.09 1.16 6.67
CA PRO A 277 30.35 2.14 5.62
C PRO A 277 29.49 1.92 4.37
N LEU A 278 29.11 0.69 4.03
CA LEU A 278 28.22 0.41 2.89
C LEU A 278 26.81 0.96 3.12
N LEU A 279 26.22 0.69 4.29
CA LEU A 279 24.89 1.19 4.67
C LEU A 279 24.90 2.70 4.92
N ALA A 280 25.95 3.24 5.57
CA ALA A 280 26.11 4.68 5.72
C ALA A 280 26.30 5.38 4.36
N GLY A 281 27.07 4.77 3.45
CA GLY A 281 27.24 5.21 2.08
C GLY A 281 25.92 5.21 1.30
N PHE A 282 25.11 4.16 1.47
CA PHE A 282 23.76 4.10 0.91
C PHE A 282 22.90 5.27 1.41
N VAL A 283 22.83 5.51 2.72
CA VAL A 283 22.04 6.61 3.31
C VAL A 283 22.55 7.96 2.80
N ALA A 284 23.87 8.18 2.79
CA ALA A 284 24.48 9.41 2.28
C ALA A 284 24.22 9.64 0.79
N TRP A 285 24.21 8.56 0.00
CA TRP A 285 23.86 8.60 -1.42
C TRP A 285 22.38 8.93 -1.62
N GLN A 286 21.46 8.26 -0.92
CA GLN A 286 20.02 8.54 -0.99
C GLN A 286 19.70 9.98 -0.58
N ALA A 287 20.45 10.56 0.36
CA ALA A 287 20.28 11.96 0.77
C ALA A 287 20.68 12.97 -0.33
N ARG A 288 21.57 12.59 -1.25
CA ARG A 288 22.10 13.47 -2.31
C ARG A 288 21.56 13.15 -3.70
N ALA A 289 21.01 11.96 -3.91
CA ALA A 289 20.53 11.50 -5.20
C ALA A 289 19.40 12.41 -5.72
N ARG A 290 19.46 12.78 -7.00
CA ARG A 290 18.42 13.59 -7.66
C ARG A 290 17.08 12.86 -7.77
N GLN A 291 17.10 11.53 -7.76
CA GLN A 291 15.92 10.65 -7.80
C GLN A 291 16.16 9.47 -6.85
N PRO A 292 16.01 9.66 -5.52
CA PRO A 292 16.29 8.61 -4.55
C PRO A 292 15.26 7.48 -4.63
N LEU A 293 15.73 6.24 -4.43
CA LEU A 293 14.88 5.06 -4.25
C LEU A 293 13.99 5.20 -3.02
N VAL A 294 14.55 5.77 -1.96
CA VAL A 294 13.88 5.96 -0.67
C VAL A 294 13.92 7.43 -0.32
N ARG A 295 12.75 8.07 -0.26
CA ARG A 295 12.63 9.46 0.22
C ARG A 295 12.87 9.49 1.73
N LEU A 296 14.09 9.79 2.15
CA LEU A 296 14.48 9.80 3.57
C LEU A 296 13.63 10.74 4.45
N GLY A 297 13.06 11.81 3.86
CA GLY A 297 12.13 12.70 4.57
C GLY A 297 10.87 12.01 5.11
N LEU A 298 10.50 10.83 4.60
CA LEU A 298 9.41 10.03 5.16
C LEU A 298 9.73 9.53 6.58
N PHE A 299 11.00 9.22 6.87
CA PHE A 299 11.42 8.76 8.20
C PHE A 299 11.48 9.89 9.24
N THR A 300 11.38 11.14 8.80
CA THR A 300 11.22 12.28 9.72
C THR A 300 9.80 12.34 10.29
N ASP A 301 8.80 11.78 9.59
CA ASP A 301 7.45 11.65 10.12
C ASP A 301 7.38 10.52 11.16
N ARG A 302 7.04 10.89 12.40
CA ARG A 302 6.89 9.95 13.52
C ARG A 302 5.83 8.87 13.23
N ARG A 303 4.77 9.17 12.48
CA ARG A 303 3.72 8.20 12.13
C ARG A 303 4.29 7.08 11.25
N PHE A 304 5.06 7.48 10.24
CA PHE A 304 5.70 6.54 9.33
C PHE A 304 6.77 5.72 10.04
N SER A 305 7.72 6.37 10.73
CA SER A 305 8.82 5.68 11.41
C SER A 305 8.37 4.73 12.52
N VAL A 306 7.40 5.14 13.36
CA VAL A 306 6.88 4.29 14.44
C VAL A 306 6.04 3.15 13.87
N GLY A 307 5.23 3.42 12.83
CA GLY A 307 4.48 2.38 12.13
C GLY A 307 5.40 1.34 11.51
N VAL A 308 6.43 1.78 10.79
CA VAL A 308 7.46 0.91 10.18
C VAL A 308 8.22 0.10 11.22
N LEU A 309 8.62 0.73 12.33
CA LEU A 309 9.27 0.05 13.45
C LEU A 309 8.36 -1.02 14.04
N ALA A 310 7.09 -0.70 14.31
CA ALA A 310 6.12 -1.64 14.85
C ALA A 310 5.86 -2.83 13.92
N MET A 311 5.74 -2.59 12.62
CA MET A 311 5.60 -3.66 11.62
C MET A 311 6.84 -4.56 11.56
N THR A 312 8.02 -3.95 11.64
CA THR A 312 9.30 -4.68 11.62
C THR A 312 9.40 -5.58 12.85
N LEU A 313 9.14 -5.06 14.05
CA LEU A 313 9.23 -5.80 15.31
C LEU A 313 8.10 -6.84 15.48
N ALA A 314 6.90 -6.60 14.95
CA ALA A 314 5.87 -7.65 14.84
C ALA A 314 6.31 -8.77 13.88
N GLY A 315 7.04 -8.42 12.81
CA GLY A 315 7.69 -9.37 11.92
C GLY A 315 8.74 -10.23 12.63
N PHE A 316 9.54 -9.66 13.54
CA PHE A 316 10.50 -10.42 14.38
C PHE A 316 9.81 -11.57 15.11
N ALA A 317 8.67 -11.29 15.76
CA ALA A 317 7.92 -12.32 16.47
C ALA A 317 7.40 -13.42 15.51
N LEU A 318 6.79 -13.02 14.39
CA LEU A 318 6.24 -13.97 13.41
C LEU A 318 7.33 -14.90 12.85
N PHE A 319 8.43 -14.34 12.35
CA PHE A 319 9.48 -15.14 11.72
C PHE A 319 10.30 -15.93 12.75
N GLY A 320 10.50 -15.42 13.96
CA GLY A 320 11.14 -16.16 15.04
C GLY A 320 10.36 -17.42 15.42
N VAL A 321 9.05 -17.28 15.63
CA VAL A 321 8.15 -18.39 15.98
C VAL A 321 8.09 -19.42 14.86
N VAL A 322 7.91 -18.98 13.61
CA VAL A 322 7.84 -19.88 12.44
C VAL A 322 9.17 -20.59 12.17
N PHE A 323 10.31 -19.98 12.52
CA PHE A 323 11.63 -20.59 12.36
C PHE A 323 11.89 -21.71 13.38
N VAL A 324 11.62 -21.46 14.67
CA VAL A 324 11.99 -22.40 15.74
C VAL A 324 10.98 -23.51 15.99
N LEU A 325 9.68 -23.23 15.81
CA LEU A 325 8.64 -24.17 16.23
C LEU A 325 8.59 -25.46 15.44
N PRO A 326 8.73 -25.47 14.10
CA PRO A 326 8.79 -26.73 13.35
C PRO A 326 9.95 -27.61 13.82
N GLN A 327 11.09 -27.01 14.17
CA GLN A 327 12.26 -27.73 14.69
C GLN A 327 11.99 -28.29 16.10
N TYR A 328 11.36 -27.53 16.99
CA TYR A 328 10.94 -28.02 18.31
C TYR A 328 9.98 -29.21 18.18
N VAL A 329 8.95 -29.06 17.35
CA VAL A 329 7.88 -30.06 17.22
C VAL A 329 8.36 -31.33 16.49
N GLN A 330 9.20 -31.20 15.46
CA GLN A 330 9.71 -32.36 14.73
C GLN A 330 10.88 -33.02 15.44
N VAL A 331 11.89 -32.23 15.84
CA VAL A 331 13.12 -32.79 16.37
C VAL A 331 12.97 -33.13 17.84
N VAL A 332 12.46 -32.22 18.69
CA VAL A 332 12.38 -32.46 20.15
C VAL A 332 11.17 -33.32 20.51
N LEU A 333 9.97 -32.97 20.02
CA LEU A 333 8.75 -33.76 20.31
C LEU A 333 8.63 -35.04 19.47
N GLY A 334 9.52 -35.24 18.49
CA GLY A 334 9.58 -36.47 17.69
C GLY A 334 8.40 -36.67 16.74
N THR A 335 7.80 -35.59 16.26
CA THR A 335 6.61 -35.66 15.41
C THR A 335 6.96 -35.57 13.93
N ASP A 336 6.09 -36.10 13.08
CA ASP A 336 6.26 -36.05 11.63
C ASP A 336 6.03 -34.64 11.07
N ALA A 337 6.47 -34.40 9.84
CA ALA A 337 6.37 -33.10 9.17
C ALA A 337 4.91 -32.61 9.03
N PHE A 338 3.98 -33.52 8.72
CA PHE A 338 2.54 -33.18 8.67
C PHE A 338 2.00 -32.84 10.06
N GLY A 339 2.34 -33.62 11.08
CA GLY A 339 2.01 -33.32 12.47
C GLY A 339 2.56 -31.98 12.93
N ALA A 340 3.74 -31.57 12.47
CA ALA A 340 4.29 -30.24 12.75
C ALA A 340 3.48 -29.13 12.07
N GLY A 341 3.10 -29.31 10.80
CA GLY A 341 2.23 -28.37 10.08
C GLY A 341 0.86 -28.18 10.74
N VAL A 342 0.21 -29.26 11.17
CA VAL A 342 -1.06 -29.21 11.92
C VAL A 342 -0.89 -28.50 13.25
N ARG A 343 0.25 -28.70 13.93
CA ARG A 343 0.57 -28.03 15.20
C ARG A 343 0.91 -26.54 15.05
N LEU A 344 0.96 -25.99 13.83
CA LEU A 344 1.02 -24.55 13.61
C LEU A 344 -0.37 -23.88 13.48
N LEU A 345 -1.46 -24.67 13.40
CA LEU A 345 -2.82 -24.15 13.26
C LEU A 345 -3.26 -23.15 14.35
N PRO A 346 -2.89 -23.29 15.64
CA PRO A 346 -3.29 -22.31 16.65
C PRO A 346 -2.81 -20.89 16.35
N LEU A 347 -1.60 -20.74 15.79
CA LEU A 347 -1.06 -19.44 15.37
C LEU A 347 -1.96 -18.80 14.30
N ILE A 348 -2.31 -19.58 13.28
CA ILE A 348 -3.19 -19.14 12.20
C ILE A 348 -4.59 -18.81 12.74
N ALA A 349 -5.14 -19.65 13.61
CA ALA A 349 -6.45 -19.43 14.21
C ALA A 349 -6.50 -18.10 14.98
N GLY A 350 -5.45 -17.80 15.77
CA GLY A 350 -5.30 -16.51 16.45
C GLY A 350 -5.33 -15.34 15.47
N MET A 351 -4.58 -15.43 14.36
CA MET A 351 -4.52 -14.38 13.33
C MET A 351 -5.86 -14.13 12.64
N LEU A 352 -6.60 -15.20 12.34
CA LEU A 352 -7.93 -15.13 11.69
C LEU A 352 -8.98 -14.51 12.63
N VAL A 353 -8.93 -14.85 13.92
CA VAL A 353 -9.85 -14.30 14.93
C VAL A 353 -9.58 -12.82 15.20
N ALA A 354 -8.33 -12.38 15.13
CA ALA A 354 -7.96 -10.98 15.39
C ALA A 354 -8.48 -10.00 14.34
N ALA A 355 -8.66 -10.40 13.07
CA ALA A 355 -9.09 -9.51 11.99
C ALA A 355 -10.41 -8.76 12.27
N PRO A 356 -11.56 -9.41 12.59
CA PRO A 356 -12.80 -8.71 12.90
C PRO A 356 -12.74 -7.92 14.22
N VAL A 357 -11.86 -8.31 15.15
CA VAL A 357 -11.68 -7.61 16.43
C VAL A 357 -10.90 -6.32 16.23
N GLY A 358 -9.84 -6.35 15.42
CA GLY A 358 -9.03 -5.19 15.06
C GLY A 358 -9.87 -4.07 14.46
N ASP A 359 -10.73 -4.38 13.49
CA ASP A 359 -11.63 -3.40 12.87
C ASP A 359 -12.54 -2.71 13.89
N ARG A 360 -13.14 -3.48 14.81
CA ARG A 360 -14.00 -2.93 15.87
C ARG A 360 -13.22 -2.05 16.84
N LEU A 361 -12.04 -2.50 17.27
CA LEU A 361 -11.19 -1.76 18.21
C LEU A 361 -10.65 -0.47 17.58
N CYS A 362 -10.21 -0.50 16.32
CA CYS A 362 -9.76 0.68 15.59
C CYS A 362 -10.86 1.73 15.46
N ARG A 363 -12.10 1.32 15.14
CA ARG A 363 -13.25 2.23 15.04
C ARG A 363 -13.61 2.89 16.36
N ARG A 364 -13.42 2.19 17.49
CA ARG A 364 -13.82 2.68 18.83
C ARG A 364 -12.72 3.47 19.55
N PHE A 365 -11.47 3.03 19.45
CA PHE A 365 -10.36 3.55 20.26
C PHE A 365 -9.25 4.22 19.45
N GLY A 366 -9.38 4.31 18.12
CA GLY A 366 -8.32 4.79 17.23
C GLY A 366 -7.25 3.73 16.97
N ARG A 367 -6.22 4.05 16.18
CA ARG A 367 -5.20 3.08 15.73
C ARG A 367 -4.08 2.79 16.74
N ARG A 368 -3.81 3.70 17.69
CA ARG A 368 -2.73 3.55 18.68
C ARG A 368 -2.95 2.38 19.63
N LEU A 369 -4.16 2.28 20.21
CA LEU A 369 -4.49 1.26 21.21
C LEU A 369 -4.42 -0.16 20.63
N PRO A 370 -5.00 -0.45 19.46
CA PRO A 370 -4.91 -1.76 18.81
C PRO A 370 -3.46 -2.17 18.50
N VAL A 371 -2.62 -1.25 18.00
CA VAL A 371 -1.22 -1.56 17.69
C VAL A 371 -0.42 -1.87 18.96
N ALA A 372 -0.48 -0.99 19.96
CA ALA A 372 0.22 -1.19 21.22
C ALA A 372 -0.29 -2.41 21.99
N GLY A 373 -1.61 -2.59 22.05
CA GLY A 373 -2.26 -3.73 22.67
C GLY A 373 -1.89 -5.05 21.99
N GLY A 374 -1.90 -5.09 20.65
CA GLY A 374 -1.46 -6.25 19.88
C GLY A 374 -0.02 -6.64 20.21
N LEU A 375 0.91 -5.68 20.24
CA LEU A 375 2.31 -5.94 20.59
C LEU A 375 2.52 -6.41 22.04
N LEU A 376 1.71 -5.92 22.99
CA LEU A 376 1.70 -6.44 24.37
C LEU A 376 1.18 -7.88 24.43
N VAL A 377 0.14 -8.21 23.65
CA VAL A 377 -0.39 -9.57 23.55
C VAL A 377 0.67 -10.51 22.95
N VAL A 378 1.39 -10.08 21.90
CA VAL A 378 2.54 -10.83 21.35
C VAL A 378 3.60 -11.05 22.41
N THR A 379 3.98 -10.01 23.15
CA THR A 379 4.98 -10.09 24.24
C THR A 379 4.56 -11.12 25.28
N ALA A 380 3.30 -11.10 25.70
CA ALA A 380 2.78 -12.07 26.67
C ALA A 380 2.83 -13.50 26.14
N GLY A 381 2.41 -13.72 24.88
CA GLY A 381 2.49 -15.02 24.23
C GLY A 381 3.92 -15.57 24.18
N LEU A 382 4.88 -14.75 23.73
CA LEU A 382 6.31 -15.11 23.66
C LEU A 382 6.91 -15.43 25.04
N VAL A 383 6.52 -14.69 26.09
CA VAL A 383 6.96 -14.94 27.47
C VAL A 383 6.34 -16.22 28.03
N VAL A 384 5.11 -16.57 27.67
CA VAL A 384 4.51 -17.85 28.03
C VAL A 384 5.22 -18.98 27.29
N GLN A 385 5.49 -18.82 25.99
CA GLN A 385 6.17 -19.83 25.19
C GLN A 385 7.62 -20.05 25.60
N SER A 386 8.33 -19.01 26.05
CA SER A 386 9.72 -19.15 26.51
C SER A 386 9.87 -20.01 27.78
N ARG A 387 8.78 -20.27 28.49
CA ARG A 387 8.73 -21.16 29.67
C ARG A 387 8.48 -22.63 29.32
N VAL A 388 8.35 -22.97 28.03
CA VAL A 388 8.17 -24.35 27.58
C VAL A 388 9.44 -25.14 27.89
N GLU A 389 9.28 -26.24 28.62
CA GLU A 389 10.33 -27.20 28.91
C GLU A 389 10.24 -28.43 27.99
N VAL A 390 11.28 -29.27 27.97
CA VAL A 390 11.30 -30.52 27.19
C VAL A 390 10.15 -31.46 27.59
N SER A 391 9.74 -31.43 28.86
CA SER A 391 8.65 -32.24 29.43
C SER A 391 7.26 -31.64 29.22
N SER A 392 7.16 -30.41 28.71
CA SER A 392 5.89 -29.70 28.60
C SER A 392 5.00 -30.30 27.52
N GLY A 393 3.71 -30.41 27.80
CA GLY A 393 2.71 -30.78 26.80
C GLY A 393 2.55 -29.70 25.72
N TYR A 394 2.16 -30.13 24.51
CA TYR A 394 1.93 -29.23 23.36
C TYR A 394 0.85 -28.17 23.62
N GLU A 395 -0.06 -28.41 24.56
CA GLU A 395 -1.18 -27.51 24.90
C GLU A 395 -0.72 -26.10 25.29
N LEU A 396 0.35 -25.99 26.10
CA LEU A 396 0.91 -24.69 26.50
C LEU A 396 1.43 -23.91 25.28
N THR A 397 2.10 -24.63 24.37
CA THR A 397 2.61 -24.06 23.12
C THR A 397 1.46 -23.62 22.23
N ALA A 398 0.41 -24.43 22.09
CA ALA A 398 -0.78 -24.12 21.31
C ALA A 398 -1.50 -22.86 21.80
N VAL A 399 -1.66 -22.71 23.12
CA VAL A 399 -2.26 -21.51 23.72
C VAL A 399 -1.39 -20.28 23.48
N ALA A 400 -0.07 -20.39 23.68
CA ALA A 400 0.85 -19.29 23.42
C ALA A 400 0.82 -18.85 21.95
N MET A 401 0.78 -19.80 21.00
CA MET A 401 0.66 -19.51 19.57
C MET A 401 -0.65 -18.81 19.21
N LEU A 402 -1.77 -19.21 19.82
CA LEU A 402 -3.05 -18.55 19.60
C LEU A 402 -3.00 -17.09 20.07
N ILE A 403 -2.38 -16.84 21.23
CA ILE A 403 -2.15 -15.50 21.77
C ILE A 403 -1.23 -14.69 20.84
N GLU A 404 -0.12 -15.27 20.41
CA GLU A 404 0.84 -14.64 19.48
C GLU A 404 0.18 -14.26 18.16
N GLY A 405 -0.50 -15.21 17.52
CA GLY A 405 -1.18 -14.99 16.25
C GLY A 405 -2.23 -13.89 16.33
N PHE A 406 -2.98 -13.87 17.43
CA PHE A 406 -3.95 -12.81 17.69
C PHE A 406 -3.27 -11.45 17.82
N GLY A 407 -2.20 -11.36 18.63
CA GLY A 407 -1.45 -10.12 18.83
C GLY A 407 -0.78 -9.62 17.55
N ILE A 408 -0.18 -10.52 16.74
CA ILE A 408 0.50 -10.20 15.48
C ILE A 408 -0.48 -9.56 14.49
N SER A 409 -1.63 -10.20 14.28
CA SER A 409 -2.67 -9.72 13.35
C SER A 409 -3.29 -8.39 13.80
N LEU A 410 -3.52 -8.22 15.12
CA LEU A 410 -4.02 -6.97 15.71
C LEU A 410 -3.03 -5.80 15.60
N ALA A 411 -1.72 -6.07 15.68
CA ALA A 411 -0.68 -5.05 15.54
C ALA A 411 -0.40 -4.69 14.07
N LEU A 412 -0.33 -5.70 13.20
CA LEU A 412 0.17 -5.52 11.83
C LEU A 412 -0.81 -4.75 10.93
N SER A 413 -2.12 -5.05 11.01
CA SER A 413 -3.11 -4.45 10.11
C SER A 413 -3.24 -2.93 10.29
N PRO A 414 -3.45 -2.40 11.51
CA PRO A 414 -3.61 -0.95 11.70
C PRO A 414 -2.29 -0.19 11.57
N ALA A 415 -1.15 -0.85 11.80
CA ALA A 415 0.17 -0.26 11.57
C ALA A 415 0.41 -0.04 10.07
N MET A 416 0.00 -0.98 9.22
CA MET A 416 0.06 -0.84 7.77
C MET A 416 -0.84 0.29 7.27
N ASP A 417 -2.08 0.37 7.74
CA ASP A 417 -3.00 1.46 7.38
C ASP A 417 -2.46 2.83 7.79
N SER A 418 -1.75 2.89 8.92
CA SER A 418 -1.11 4.13 9.40
C SER A 418 0.08 4.54 8.54
N ALA A 419 0.90 3.58 8.11
CA ALA A 419 2.03 3.85 7.21
C ALA A 419 1.56 4.26 5.81
N LEU A 420 0.49 3.64 5.31
CA LEU A 420 -0.08 3.95 4.00
C LEU A 420 -0.82 5.29 3.97
N ALA A 421 -1.43 5.70 5.09
CA ALA A 421 -2.11 6.98 5.20
C ALA A 421 -1.20 8.21 5.01
N THR A 422 0.13 8.05 5.13
CA THR A 422 1.10 9.11 4.84
C THR A 422 1.28 9.35 3.34
N PHE A 423 0.90 8.38 2.49
CA PHE A 423 0.97 8.51 1.03
C PHE A 423 -0.40 8.93 0.48
N GLY A 424 -0.44 10.00 -0.32
CA GLY A 424 -1.66 10.40 -1.03
C GLY A 424 -2.11 9.33 -2.05
N THR A 425 -3.36 9.43 -2.54
CA THR A 425 -3.96 8.45 -3.47
C THR A 425 -3.14 8.23 -4.75
N ASP A 426 -2.35 9.22 -5.18
CA ASP A 426 -1.54 9.16 -6.40
C ASP A 426 -0.18 8.47 -6.20
N ASP A 427 0.33 8.40 -4.97
CA ASP A 427 1.62 7.78 -4.61
C ASP A 427 1.46 6.44 -3.85
N ALA A 428 0.23 5.97 -3.64
CA ALA A 428 -0.09 4.79 -2.84
C ALA A 428 0.59 3.49 -3.31
N ALA A 429 0.74 3.30 -4.63
CA ALA A 429 1.44 2.13 -5.18
C ALA A 429 2.95 2.15 -4.87
N THR A 430 3.58 3.32 -5.00
CA THR A 430 5.00 3.54 -4.65
C THR A 430 5.21 3.37 -3.14
N GLY A 431 4.33 3.95 -2.31
CA GLY A 431 4.38 3.83 -0.86
C GLY A 431 4.20 2.39 -0.36
N SER A 432 3.27 1.63 -0.95
CA SER A 432 3.06 0.21 -0.63
C SER A 432 4.29 -0.64 -0.93
N SER A 433 4.93 -0.41 -2.09
CA SER A 433 6.17 -1.11 -2.45
C SER A 433 7.33 -0.80 -1.50
N LEU A 434 7.43 0.44 -1.01
CA LEU A 434 8.45 0.84 -0.04
C LEU A 434 8.22 0.18 1.32
N VAL A 435 6.99 0.22 1.84
CA VAL A 435 6.63 -0.44 3.09
C VAL A 435 6.91 -1.95 3.00
N GLN A 436 6.57 -2.56 1.87
CA GLN A 436 6.84 -3.97 1.61
C GLN A 436 8.34 -4.26 1.55
N ALA A 437 9.16 -3.41 0.93
CA ALA A 437 10.62 -3.58 0.90
C ALA A 437 11.20 -3.53 2.32
N ILE A 438 10.78 -2.56 3.14
CA ILE A 438 11.24 -2.45 4.53
C ILE A 438 10.84 -3.70 5.33
N ARG A 439 9.62 -4.21 5.11
CA ARG A 439 9.16 -5.45 5.76
C ARG A 439 10.04 -6.65 5.41
N GLN A 440 10.49 -6.76 4.15
CA GLN A 440 11.37 -7.86 3.72
C GLN A 440 12.79 -7.73 4.28
N VAL A 441 13.33 -6.50 4.35
CA VAL A 441 14.60 -6.25 5.05
C VAL A 441 14.48 -6.63 6.53
N GLY A 442 13.36 -6.24 7.16
CA GLY A 442 13.03 -6.62 8.53
C GLY A 442 13.02 -8.13 8.72
N ALA A 443 12.34 -8.86 7.84
CA ALA A 443 12.26 -10.32 7.86
C ALA A 443 13.64 -10.99 7.77
N ALA A 444 14.49 -10.57 6.82
CA ALA A 444 15.84 -11.09 6.67
C ALA A 444 16.70 -10.83 7.92
N LEU A 445 16.61 -9.63 8.51
CA LEU A 445 17.32 -9.33 9.76
C LEU A 445 16.76 -10.10 10.96
N SER A 446 15.45 -10.33 11.02
CA SER A 446 14.83 -11.12 12.08
C SER A 446 15.36 -12.54 12.10
N ILE A 447 15.30 -13.23 10.97
CA ILE A 447 15.72 -14.63 10.84
C ILE A 447 17.23 -14.71 11.11
N ALA A 448 18.01 -13.76 10.59
CA ALA A 448 19.44 -13.66 10.84
C ALA A 448 19.78 -13.54 12.33
N ILE A 449 19.20 -12.57 13.02
CA ILE A 449 19.51 -12.29 14.44
C ILE A 449 18.99 -13.41 15.34
N LEU A 450 17.73 -13.81 15.15
CA LEU A 450 17.06 -14.77 16.03
C LEU A 450 17.65 -16.17 15.89
N GLY A 451 17.93 -16.63 14.66
CA GLY A 451 18.61 -17.89 14.43
C GLY A 451 20.05 -17.89 14.97
N SER A 452 20.75 -16.75 14.92
CA SER A 452 22.09 -16.62 15.51
C SER A 452 22.07 -16.68 17.03
N VAL A 453 21.06 -16.07 17.67
CA VAL A 453 20.82 -16.16 19.13
C VAL A 453 20.53 -17.61 19.52
N LEU A 454 19.62 -18.28 18.80
CA LEU A 454 19.31 -19.69 19.01
C LEU A 454 20.56 -20.57 18.86
N ASN A 455 21.33 -20.39 17.79
CA ASN A 455 22.52 -21.18 17.50
C ASN A 455 23.64 -20.95 18.53
N ALA A 456 23.88 -19.70 18.94
CA ALA A 456 24.85 -19.37 19.97
C ALA A 456 24.49 -20.04 21.31
N ALA A 457 23.25 -19.91 21.75
CA ALA A 457 22.77 -20.52 22.99
C ALA A 457 22.76 -22.06 22.94
N TYR A 458 22.43 -22.63 21.79
CA TYR A 458 22.49 -24.09 21.56
C TYR A 458 23.92 -24.62 21.72
N ARG A 459 24.89 -24.00 21.03
CA ARG A 459 26.29 -24.43 21.04
C ARG A 459 26.90 -24.31 22.42
N ASP A 460 26.74 -23.15 23.07
CA ASP A 460 27.28 -22.88 24.41
C ASP A 460 26.84 -23.94 25.44
N ARG A 461 25.59 -24.39 25.35
CA ARG A 461 25.02 -25.38 26.28
C ARG A 461 25.29 -26.83 25.88
N LEU A 462 25.52 -27.13 24.61
CA LEU A 462 25.82 -28.47 24.12
C LEU A 462 27.30 -28.84 24.26
N ASP A 463 28.21 -27.88 24.13
CA ASP A 463 29.66 -28.09 24.07
C ASP A 463 30.23 -29.01 25.17
N PRO A 464 29.79 -28.91 26.45
CA PRO A 464 30.27 -29.82 27.49
C PRO A 464 29.92 -31.29 27.22
N ALA A 465 28.77 -31.56 26.61
CA ALA A 465 28.27 -32.91 26.32
C ALA A 465 28.94 -33.54 25.07
N LEU A 466 29.71 -32.75 24.31
CA LEU A 466 30.45 -33.24 23.14
C LEU A 466 31.84 -33.78 23.50
N THR A 467 32.27 -33.58 24.75
CA THR A 467 33.58 -34.04 25.22
C THR A 467 33.68 -35.56 25.14
N GLY A 468 34.73 -36.06 24.48
CA GLY A 468 34.96 -37.51 24.27
C GLY A 468 34.31 -38.12 23.02
N LEU A 469 33.52 -37.37 22.25
CA LEU A 469 33.02 -37.84 20.95
C LEU A 469 34.09 -37.72 19.84
N PRO A 470 34.07 -38.60 18.82
CA PRO A 470 34.88 -38.42 17.62
C PRO A 470 34.66 -37.03 16.99
N PRO A 471 35.70 -36.36 16.44
CA PRO A 471 35.58 -35.00 15.93
C PRO A 471 34.46 -34.81 14.89
N ALA A 472 34.25 -35.79 14.01
CA ALA A 472 33.18 -35.74 13.01
C ALA A 472 31.78 -35.80 13.64
N ALA A 473 31.58 -36.65 14.65
CA ALA A 473 30.33 -36.76 15.39
C ALA A 473 30.06 -35.51 16.23
N ALA A 474 31.10 -34.97 16.87
CA ALA A 474 31.02 -33.72 17.61
C ALA A 474 30.66 -32.54 16.69
N HIS A 475 31.26 -32.46 15.49
CA HIS A 475 30.96 -31.40 14.53
C HIS A 475 29.51 -31.48 14.01
N ALA A 476 29.04 -32.68 13.67
CA ALA A 476 27.66 -32.90 13.24
C ALA A 476 26.65 -32.56 14.35
N ALA A 477 26.91 -32.99 15.60
CA ALA A 477 26.05 -32.68 16.73
C ALA A 477 26.03 -31.19 17.09
N ARG A 478 27.19 -30.52 17.01
CA ARG A 478 27.30 -29.07 17.24
C ARG A 478 26.63 -28.24 16.14
N GLY A 479 26.56 -28.79 14.93
CA GLY A 479 26.02 -28.13 13.75
C GLY A 479 24.52 -27.87 13.84
N SER A 480 23.74 -28.83 14.36
CA SER A 480 22.28 -28.68 14.51
C SER A 480 21.70 -29.71 15.47
N VAL A 481 20.49 -29.42 15.99
CA VAL A 481 19.72 -30.38 16.80
C VAL A 481 19.38 -31.66 16.03
N GLY A 482 19.14 -31.54 14.71
CA GLY A 482 18.93 -32.70 13.82
C GLY A 482 20.20 -33.55 13.65
N GLY A 483 21.37 -32.91 13.53
CA GLY A 483 22.66 -33.59 13.47
C GLY A 483 22.98 -34.32 14.78
N ALA A 484 22.69 -33.71 15.93
CA ALA A 484 22.85 -34.35 17.24
C ALA A 484 21.92 -35.55 17.42
N ALA A 485 20.67 -35.43 16.96
CA ALA A 485 19.71 -36.53 16.95
C ALA A 485 20.19 -37.73 16.13
N GLU A 486 20.75 -37.48 14.94
CA GLU A 486 21.28 -38.54 14.07
C GLU A 486 22.52 -39.21 14.67
N VAL A 487 23.45 -38.43 15.24
CA VAL A 487 24.63 -38.98 15.94
C VAL A 487 24.18 -39.86 17.12
N ALA A 488 23.24 -39.37 17.93
CA ALA A 488 22.70 -40.12 19.05
C ALA A 488 22.01 -41.42 18.59
N HIS A 489 21.24 -41.37 17.49
CA HIS A 489 20.60 -42.55 16.91
C HIS A 489 21.63 -43.61 16.49
N ARG A 490 22.72 -43.22 15.81
CA ARG A 490 23.80 -44.14 15.40
C ARG A 490 24.54 -44.77 16.58
N MET A 491 24.60 -44.10 17.72
CA MET A 491 25.20 -44.62 18.95
C MET A 491 24.28 -45.58 19.73
N GLY A 492 23.01 -45.74 19.31
CA GLY A 492 22.03 -46.57 20.00
C GLY A 492 21.75 -46.07 21.43
N PRO A 493 21.55 -46.97 22.42
CA PRO A 493 21.25 -46.57 23.80
C PRO A 493 22.31 -45.67 24.45
N ALA A 494 23.58 -45.79 24.02
CA ALA A 494 24.67 -44.94 24.50
C ALA A 494 24.56 -43.48 24.04
N GLY A 495 23.76 -43.19 23.02
CA GLY A 495 23.47 -41.84 22.53
C GLY A 495 22.40 -41.10 23.31
N ALA A 496 21.67 -41.76 24.23
CA ALA A 496 20.58 -41.14 24.99
C ALA A 496 20.99 -39.88 25.78
N PRO A 497 22.18 -39.83 26.45
CA PRO A 497 22.64 -38.62 27.13
C PRO A 497 22.92 -37.47 26.15
N LEU A 498 23.52 -37.77 24.99
CA LEU A 498 23.77 -36.77 23.94
C LEU A 498 22.46 -36.21 23.41
N ARG A 499 21.46 -37.08 23.19
CA ARG A 499 20.13 -36.67 22.74
C ARG A 499 19.44 -35.76 23.75
N ALA A 500 19.43 -36.14 25.04
CA ALA A 500 18.84 -35.34 26.09
C ALA A 500 19.56 -33.98 26.27
N ALA A 501 20.88 -33.96 26.14
CA ALA A 501 21.67 -32.72 26.17
C ALA A 501 21.34 -31.81 24.98
N ALA A 502 21.22 -32.37 23.77
CA ALA A 502 20.85 -31.64 22.56
C ALA A 502 19.44 -31.07 22.63
N ASP A 503 18.46 -31.87 23.07
CA ASP A 503 17.06 -31.43 23.23
C ASP A 503 16.97 -30.30 24.28
N GLY A 504 17.66 -30.45 25.42
CA GLY A 504 17.73 -29.43 26.46
C GLY A 504 18.44 -28.15 26.01
N ALA A 505 19.54 -28.27 25.26
CA ALA A 505 20.25 -27.12 24.69
C ALA A 505 19.41 -26.38 23.65
N PHE A 506 18.65 -27.11 22.82
CA PHE A 506 17.76 -26.52 21.83
C PHE A 506 16.60 -25.78 22.48
N VAL A 507 15.91 -26.41 23.45
CA VAL A 507 14.82 -25.76 24.19
C VAL A 507 15.32 -24.52 24.93
N HIS A 508 16.51 -24.56 25.54
CA HIS A 508 17.11 -23.38 26.15
C HIS A 508 17.38 -22.27 25.14
N GLY A 509 17.98 -22.58 23.99
CA GLY A 509 18.22 -21.60 22.94
C GLY A 509 16.92 -21.01 22.39
N MET A 510 15.86 -21.82 22.26
CA MET A 510 14.51 -21.37 21.90
C MET A 510 13.98 -20.39 22.94
N SER A 511 14.08 -20.69 24.23
CA SER A 511 13.66 -19.78 25.31
C SER A 511 14.38 -18.44 25.25
N VAL A 512 15.72 -18.44 25.06
CA VAL A 512 16.52 -17.21 24.95
C VAL A 512 16.09 -16.39 23.73
N MET A 513 15.94 -17.04 22.57
CA MET A 513 15.48 -16.39 21.34
C MET A 513 14.07 -15.77 21.50
N LEU A 514 13.13 -16.49 22.11
CA LEU A 514 11.77 -16.01 22.36
C LEU A 514 11.76 -14.83 23.34
N LEU A 515 12.63 -14.82 24.36
CA LEU A 515 12.80 -13.68 25.27
C LEU A 515 13.37 -12.44 24.56
N VAL A 516 14.31 -12.62 23.62
CA VAL A 516 14.79 -11.51 22.77
C VAL A 516 13.65 -10.96 21.91
N CYS A 517 12.82 -11.82 21.33
CA CYS A 517 11.61 -11.40 20.61
C CYS A 517 10.64 -10.64 21.51
N ALA A 518 10.42 -11.14 22.74
CA ALA A 518 9.52 -10.51 23.70
C ALA A 518 10.03 -9.12 24.12
N ALA A 519 11.32 -8.96 24.36
CA ALA A 519 11.92 -7.67 24.68
C ALA A 519 11.77 -6.67 23.50
N ALA A 520 12.03 -7.13 22.28
CA ALA A 520 11.83 -6.34 21.07
C ALA A 520 10.36 -5.91 20.89
N ALA A 521 9.41 -6.84 21.08
CA ALA A 521 7.99 -6.56 21.02
C ALA A 521 7.51 -5.60 22.13
N ALA A 522 8.04 -5.73 23.36
CA ALA A 522 7.73 -4.85 24.47
C ALA A 522 8.20 -3.41 24.22
N VAL A 523 9.44 -3.24 23.73
CA VAL A 523 9.98 -1.94 23.33
C VAL A 523 9.13 -1.33 22.21
N SER A 524 8.73 -2.15 21.24
CA SER A 524 7.81 -1.74 20.18
C SER A 524 6.46 -1.28 20.74
N ALA A 525 5.91 -2.02 21.71
CA ALA A 525 4.63 -1.71 22.32
C ALA A 525 4.68 -0.37 23.04
N VAL A 526 5.76 -0.09 23.77
CA VAL A 526 5.99 1.19 24.44
C VAL A 526 6.15 2.32 23.41
N ALA A 527 6.96 2.12 22.37
CA ALA A 527 7.14 3.12 21.31
C ALA A 527 5.82 3.42 20.58
N ALA A 528 5.05 2.40 20.23
CA ALA A 528 3.72 2.52 19.66
C ALA A 528 2.76 3.25 20.63
N ALA A 529 2.76 2.84 21.89
CA ALA A 529 1.93 3.41 22.93
C ALA A 529 2.27 4.85 23.26
N LEU A 530 3.49 5.34 23.02
CA LEU A 530 3.90 6.72 23.34
C LEU A 530 3.88 7.64 22.12
N LEU A 531 4.23 7.11 20.94
CA LEU A 531 4.57 7.92 19.77
C LEU A 531 3.52 7.88 18.65
N LEU A 532 2.59 6.90 18.61
CA LEU A 532 1.52 6.88 17.61
C LEU A 532 0.44 7.93 17.93
N PRO A 533 0.13 8.84 17.00
CA PRO A 533 -0.96 9.81 17.16
C PRO A 533 -2.33 9.12 17.13
N ASN A 534 -3.24 9.50 18.03
CA ASN A 534 -4.50 8.81 18.25
C ASN A 534 -5.65 9.23 17.31
N ARG A 535 -5.44 10.26 16.48
CA ARG A 535 -6.46 10.85 15.60
C ARG A 535 -5.82 11.32 14.30
N ASP A 536 -6.52 11.09 13.19
CA ASP A 536 -6.39 11.93 12.00
C ASP A 536 -6.70 13.34 12.49
N ARG A 537 -5.66 14.15 12.69
CA ARG A 537 -5.88 15.59 12.67
C ARG A 537 -6.49 15.84 11.28
N PRO A 538 -7.63 16.53 11.17
CA PRO A 538 -8.02 17.10 9.89
C PRO A 538 -6.76 17.71 9.33
N VAL A 539 -6.40 17.35 8.09
CA VAL A 539 -5.38 18.09 7.36
C VAL A 539 -5.73 19.55 7.62
N PRO A 540 -4.84 20.35 8.25
CA PRO A 540 -5.12 21.76 8.33
C PRO A 540 -5.33 22.16 6.89
N GLU A 541 -6.55 22.54 6.52
CA GLU A 541 -6.74 23.47 5.43
C GLU A 541 -5.59 24.45 5.54
N ALA A 542 -4.88 24.66 4.44
CA ALA A 542 -3.92 25.73 4.38
C ALA A 542 -4.68 27.00 4.77
N THR A 543 -4.68 27.31 6.06
CA THR A 543 -5.00 28.61 6.58
C THR A 543 -3.95 29.42 5.88
N THR A 544 -4.39 30.16 4.88
CA THR A 544 -3.65 31.23 4.26
C THR A 544 -3.28 32.18 5.39
N THR A 545 -2.18 31.86 6.07
CA THR A 545 -1.50 32.73 7.00
C THR A 545 -0.99 33.85 6.12
N ARG A 546 -1.80 34.92 6.09
CA ARG A 546 -1.37 36.24 5.65
C ARG A 546 0.01 36.48 6.24
N PRO A 547 1.04 36.78 5.44
CA PRO A 547 2.32 37.20 5.99
C PRO A 547 2.07 38.45 6.82
N ALA A 548 2.55 38.42 8.06
CA ALA A 548 2.55 39.54 8.98
C ALA A 548 3.17 40.76 8.27
N GLY A 549 2.39 41.83 8.13
CA GLY A 549 2.89 43.11 7.65
C GLY A 549 3.80 43.75 8.72
N PRO A 550 4.80 44.54 8.32
CA PRO A 550 5.71 45.17 9.26
C PRO A 550 4.99 46.30 10.02
N GLY A 551 5.11 46.26 11.35
CA GLY A 551 5.09 47.41 12.27
C GLY A 551 3.88 48.35 12.25
N ARG A 552 2.97 48.19 13.21
CA ARG A 552 2.15 49.33 13.68
C ARG A 552 3.01 50.25 14.52
N ARG A 553 3.27 51.48 14.04
CA ARG A 553 3.54 52.62 14.92
C ARG A 553 2.26 53.43 15.09
N HIS A 554 2.11 53.92 16.31
CA HIS A 554 0.97 54.61 16.91
C HIS A 554 0.38 55.75 16.08
N SER A 555 -0.93 55.96 16.22
CA SER A 555 -1.56 57.28 16.15
C SER A 555 -2.85 57.30 17.01
N PRO A 556 -3.21 58.48 17.56
CA PRO A 556 -4.03 58.65 18.79
C PRO A 556 -5.54 58.77 18.48
N PRO A 557 -6.44 58.89 19.49
CA PRO A 557 -7.88 58.73 19.26
C PRO A 557 -8.49 59.99 18.64
N ALA A 558 -9.36 59.78 17.66
CA ALA A 558 -10.11 60.84 17.00
C ALA A 558 -11.43 61.11 17.75
N GLY A 559 -11.60 62.35 18.18
CA GLY A 559 -12.91 62.96 18.39
C GLY A 559 -13.34 63.76 17.15
N SER A 560 -14.66 63.86 17.00
CA SER A 560 -15.46 64.86 16.27
C SER A 560 -15.36 64.97 14.74
N THR A 561 -16.54 64.71 14.15
CA THR A 561 -17.30 65.51 13.18
C THR A 561 -16.96 65.46 11.69
N MET A 562 -18.02 65.10 10.96
CA MET A 562 -18.53 65.61 9.67
C MET A 562 -17.66 65.34 8.43
N ASP A 563 -18.12 64.62 7.43
CA ASP A 563 -19.32 64.73 6.58
C ASP A 563 -18.82 65.08 5.17
N GLY A 564 -19.39 64.43 4.15
CA GLY A 564 -19.07 64.70 2.75
C GLY A 564 -18.38 63.56 2.00
N MET A 565 -19.21 62.83 1.25
CA MET A 565 -18.88 62.20 -0.04
C MET A 565 -18.09 60.88 0.00
N LYS A 566 -18.77 59.77 0.31
CA LYS A 566 -18.44 58.47 -0.29
C LYS A 566 -19.70 57.81 -0.82
N ALA A 567 -19.75 57.74 -2.15
CA ALA A 567 -20.71 56.97 -2.91
C ALA A 567 -20.77 55.52 -2.40
N ASP A 568 -22.00 54.99 -2.35
CA ASP A 568 -22.32 53.61 -2.02
C ASP A 568 -21.45 52.62 -2.80
N VAL A 569 -20.64 51.86 -2.06
CA VAL A 569 -20.02 50.63 -2.57
C VAL A 569 -20.73 49.48 -1.84
N PRO A 570 -21.32 48.50 -2.56
CA PRO A 570 -22.03 47.40 -1.92
C PRO A 570 -21.10 46.64 -0.97
N ALA A 571 -21.63 46.25 0.19
CA ALA A 571 -20.93 45.42 1.16
C ALA A 571 -20.53 44.08 0.50
N GLY A 572 -19.22 43.84 0.37
CA GLY A 572 -18.67 42.64 -0.30
C GLY A 572 -17.62 42.91 -1.38
N ALA A 573 -17.35 44.17 -1.73
CA ALA A 573 -16.39 44.47 -2.79
C ALA A 573 -14.93 44.13 -2.40
N PRO A 574 -14.16 43.38 -3.24
CA PRO A 574 -12.81 42.96 -2.93
C PRO A 574 -11.86 44.15 -2.71
N GLY A 575 -10.94 44.01 -1.76
CA GLY A 575 -9.97 45.06 -1.42
C GLY A 575 -9.06 45.40 -2.60
N LEU A 576 -8.42 46.58 -2.58
CA LEU A 576 -7.58 47.07 -3.71
C LEU A 576 -6.51 46.05 -4.17
N ARG A 577 -5.99 45.24 -3.24
CA ARG A 577 -5.00 44.18 -3.49
C ARG A 577 -5.61 42.95 -4.16
N GLU A 578 -6.84 42.57 -3.79
CA GLU A 578 -7.58 41.47 -4.42
C GLU A 578 -8.04 41.85 -5.82
N ARG A 579 -8.47 43.09 -6.03
CA ARG A 579 -8.78 43.62 -7.38
C ARG A 579 -7.57 43.53 -8.31
N LYS A 580 -6.37 43.90 -7.83
CA LYS A 580 -5.12 43.73 -8.60
C LYS A 580 -4.82 42.26 -8.90
N LYS A 581 -5.03 41.38 -7.91
CA LYS A 581 -4.81 39.93 -8.05
C LYS A 581 -5.73 39.30 -9.12
N LEU A 582 -7.03 39.59 -9.04
CA LEU A 582 -8.04 39.16 -10.00
C LEU A 582 -7.75 39.69 -11.40
N LYS A 583 -7.35 40.98 -11.51
CA LYS A 583 -6.96 41.57 -12.79
C LYS A 583 -5.78 40.82 -13.43
N THR A 584 -4.71 40.58 -12.69
CA THR A 584 -3.54 39.84 -13.22
C THR A 584 -3.89 38.41 -13.61
N ARG A 585 -4.70 37.73 -12.79
CA ARG A 585 -5.15 36.35 -13.06
C ARG A 585 -6.00 36.26 -14.33
N ARG A 586 -6.90 37.22 -14.56
CA ARG A 586 -7.70 37.35 -15.79
C ARG A 586 -6.86 37.67 -17.01
N THR A 587 -5.90 38.59 -16.90
CA THR A 587 -4.97 38.90 -18.00
C THR A 587 -4.22 37.66 -18.48
N ILE A 588 -3.67 36.87 -17.56
CA ILE A 588 -2.99 35.61 -17.91
C ILE A 588 -3.93 34.64 -18.62
N GLN A 589 -5.15 34.47 -18.10
CA GLN A 589 -6.13 33.55 -18.65
C GLN A 589 -6.60 33.96 -20.05
N HIS A 590 -6.87 35.24 -20.27
CA HIS A 590 -7.26 35.79 -21.58
C HIS A 590 -6.19 35.52 -22.64
N HIS A 591 -4.92 35.86 -22.35
CA HIS A 591 -3.83 35.62 -23.29
C HIS A 591 -3.57 34.13 -23.53
N ALA A 592 -3.74 33.27 -22.51
CA ALA A 592 -3.62 31.83 -22.66
C ALA A 592 -4.70 31.27 -23.60
N LEU A 593 -5.96 31.63 -23.38
CA LEU A 593 -7.09 31.17 -24.20
C LEU A 593 -6.90 31.59 -25.66
N ARG A 594 -6.50 32.85 -25.90
CA ARG A 594 -6.19 33.34 -27.25
C ARG A 594 -5.09 32.52 -27.94
N LEU A 595 -3.97 32.29 -27.25
CA LEU A 595 -2.86 31.48 -27.77
C LEU A 595 -3.28 30.02 -28.03
N PHE A 596 -4.14 29.44 -27.19
CA PHE A 596 -4.66 28.10 -27.42
C PHE A 596 -5.53 28.01 -28.68
N ALA A 597 -6.26 29.06 -29.05
CA ALA A 597 -6.98 29.10 -30.31
C ALA A 597 -6.07 29.32 -31.53
N GLU A 598 -5.05 30.16 -31.40
CA GLU A 598 -4.13 30.47 -32.52
C GLU A 598 -3.16 29.32 -32.83
N GLN A 599 -2.63 28.65 -31.81
CA GLN A 599 -1.52 27.70 -31.94
C GLN A 599 -1.91 26.25 -31.56
N GLY A 600 -3.05 26.07 -30.91
CA GLY A 600 -3.50 24.79 -30.37
C GLY A 600 -2.96 24.51 -28.96
N TYR A 601 -3.81 23.94 -28.11
CA TYR A 601 -3.51 23.71 -26.69
C TYR A 601 -2.17 23.01 -26.46
N GLU A 602 -1.85 21.92 -27.17
CA GLU A 602 -0.62 21.15 -26.95
C GLU A 602 0.68 21.91 -27.28
N GLN A 603 0.62 22.85 -28.24
CA GLN A 603 1.80 23.53 -28.77
C GLN A 603 2.18 24.78 -27.97
N THR A 604 1.23 25.38 -27.26
CA THR A 604 1.47 26.59 -26.45
C THR A 604 2.23 26.27 -25.16
N THR A 605 3.36 26.92 -24.89
CA THR A 605 4.12 26.74 -23.63
C THR A 605 3.75 27.77 -22.56
N VAL A 606 4.06 27.48 -21.30
CA VAL A 606 3.84 28.43 -20.19
C VAL A 606 4.66 29.70 -20.37
N GLU A 607 5.85 29.58 -20.94
CA GLU A 607 6.75 30.70 -21.24
C GLU A 607 6.13 31.64 -22.28
N GLN A 608 5.47 31.11 -23.30
CA GLN A 608 4.76 31.90 -24.31
C GLN A 608 3.55 32.64 -23.72
N ILE A 609 2.80 31.97 -22.85
CA ILE A 609 1.66 32.59 -22.14
C ILE A 609 2.14 33.71 -21.22
N ALA A 610 3.18 33.44 -20.43
CA ALA A 610 3.74 34.42 -19.50
C ALA A 610 4.30 35.64 -20.26
N ALA A 611 5.00 35.43 -21.37
CA ALA A 611 5.49 36.49 -22.23
C ALA A 611 4.35 37.32 -22.84
N ALA A 612 3.29 36.68 -23.35
CA ALA A 612 2.14 37.37 -23.92
C ALA A 612 1.33 38.18 -22.89
N ALA A 613 1.33 37.75 -21.62
CA ALA A 613 0.68 38.44 -20.51
C ALA A 613 1.60 39.45 -19.78
N GLU A 614 2.81 39.70 -20.29
CA GLU A 614 3.81 40.59 -19.70
C GLU A 614 4.16 40.25 -18.23
N VAL A 615 4.18 38.95 -17.90
CA VAL A 615 4.53 38.44 -16.57
C VAL A 615 5.70 37.46 -16.64
N SER A 616 6.43 37.29 -15.53
CA SER A 616 7.43 36.23 -15.45
C SER A 616 6.77 34.84 -15.38
N PRO A 617 7.43 33.76 -15.85
CA PRO A 617 6.95 32.39 -15.66
C PRO A 617 6.73 32.04 -14.18
N SER A 618 7.56 32.57 -13.28
CA SER A 618 7.35 32.42 -11.83
C SER A 618 6.07 33.10 -11.32
N THR A 619 5.66 34.21 -11.94
CA THR A 619 4.39 34.89 -11.63
C THR A 619 3.22 34.10 -12.16
N PHE A 620 3.34 33.49 -13.35
CA PHE A 620 2.34 32.55 -13.86
C PHE A 620 2.11 31.39 -12.86
N PHE A 621 3.17 30.68 -12.45
CA PHE A 621 3.07 29.55 -11.52
C PHE A 621 2.54 29.92 -10.13
N ARG A 622 2.63 31.20 -9.75
CA ARG A 622 2.05 31.73 -8.52
C ARG A 622 0.51 31.77 -8.57
N TYR A 623 -0.06 31.94 -9.76
CA TYR A 623 -1.52 32.00 -9.98
C TYR A 623 -2.09 30.68 -10.50
N TYR A 624 -1.34 29.99 -11.37
CA TYR A 624 -1.72 28.74 -12.01
C TYR A 624 -0.56 27.73 -11.90
N PRO A 625 -0.62 26.80 -10.94
CA PRO A 625 0.44 25.81 -10.72
C PRO A 625 0.73 24.96 -11.96
N THR A 626 -0.29 24.72 -12.78
CA THR A 626 -0.19 24.01 -14.05
C THR A 626 -0.83 24.80 -15.19
N LYS A 627 -0.45 24.45 -16.43
CA LYS A 627 -1.05 24.99 -17.65
C LYS A 627 -2.54 24.63 -17.75
N GLU A 628 -2.95 23.47 -17.23
CA GLU A 628 -4.37 23.09 -17.21
C GLU A 628 -5.18 23.99 -16.29
N ASP A 629 -4.62 24.43 -15.15
CA ASP A 629 -5.33 25.25 -14.17
C ASP A 629 -5.77 26.59 -14.76
N VAL A 630 -5.10 27.09 -15.80
CA VAL A 630 -5.53 28.30 -16.53
C VAL A 630 -6.87 28.09 -17.21
N VAL A 631 -7.13 26.89 -17.72
CA VAL A 631 -8.39 26.54 -18.38
C VAL A 631 -9.41 26.01 -17.38
N LEU A 632 -8.97 25.41 -16.27
CA LEU A 632 -9.87 24.72 -15.35
C LEU A 632 -10.33 25.59 -14.18
N ALA A 633 -9.55 26.57 -13.76
CA ALA A 633 -9.88 27.32 -12.56
C ALA A 633 -11.07 28.24 -12.80
N ASP A 634 -12.11 28.06 -12.01
CA ASP A 634 -13.29 28.91 -11.97
C ASP A 634 -13.20 29.89 -10.80
N ASP A 635 -13.41 31.18 -11.07
CA ASP A 635 -13.38 32.22 -10.04
C ASP A 635 -14.73 32.33 -9.30
N TYR A 636 -15.81 31.71 -9.81
CA TYR A 636 -17.15 31.81 -9.24
C TYR A 636 -17.44 30.79 -8.14
N ASP A 637 -16.73 29.66 -8.10
CA ASP A 637 -16.95 28.56 -7.15
C ASP A 637 -17.02 29.01 -5.67
N PRO A 638 -16.04 29.77 -5.14
CA PRO A 638 -16.07 30.20 -3.74
C PRO A 638 -17.22 31.16 -3.42
N VAL A 639 -17.58 32.01 -4.38
CA VAL A 639 -18.67 32.99 -4.22
C VAL A 639 -20.01 32.29 -4.20
N PHE A 640 -20.20 31.29 -5.08
CA PHE A 640 -21.40 30.47 -5.13
C PHE A 640 -21.59 29.67 -3.84
N TYR A 641 -20.55 28.99 -3.34
CA TYR A 641 -20.66 28.23 -2.08
C TYR A 641 -21.05 29.12 -0.90
N GLN A 642 -20.52 30.35 -0.85
CA GLN A 642 -20.89 31.30 0.18
C GLN A 642 -22.34 31.79 0.03
N ALA A 643 -22.75 32.13 -1.19
CA ALA A 643 -24.14 32.53 -1.47
C ALA A 643 -25.14 31.44 -1.07
N VAL A 644 -24.78 30.15 -1.22
CA VAL A 644 -25.59 29.02 -0.75
C VAL A 644 -25.67 29.00 0.78
N ARG A 645 -24.55 29.17 1.50
CA ARG A 645 -24.54 29.19 2.98
C ARG A 645 -25.41 30.30 3.57
N ASP A 646 -25.44 31.45 2.91
CA ASP A 646 -26.16 32.62 3.38
C ASP A 646 -27.69 32.52 3.16
N ARG A 647 -28.18 31.47 2.47
CA ARG A 647 -29.62 31.23 2.26
C ARG A 647 -30.32 30.73 3.54
N PRO A 648 -31.55 31.17 3.84
CA PRO A 648 -32.31 30.71 5.01
C PRO A 648 -32.45 29.18 5.06
N ALA A 649 -32.17 28.53 6.19
CA ALA A 649 -32.23 27.08 6.33
C ALA A 649 -33.62 26.46 6.06
N ALA A 650 -34.70 27.25 6.14
CA ALA A 650 -36.07 26.83 5.87
C ALA A 650 -36.37 26.55 4.38
N GLU A 651 -35.57 27.09 3.45
CA GLU A 651 -35.78 26.84 2.02
C GLU A 651 -35.38 25.41 1.65
N LYS A 652 -36.06 24.80 0.67
CA LYS A 652 -35.63 23.49 0.16
C LYS A 652 -34.20 23.60 -0.42
N PRO A 653 -33.33 22.59 -0.22
CA PRO A 653 -31.94 22.61 -0.72
C PRO A 653 -31.80 23.01 -2.19
N LEU A 654 -32.63 22.46 -3.07
CA LEU A 654 -32.60 22.76 -4.51
C LEU A 654 -32.96 24.22 -4.82
N VAL A 655 -33.92 24.79 -4.08
CA VAL A 655 -34.35 26.19 -4.23
C VAL A 655 -33.22 27.13 -3.80
N ALA A 656 -32.53 26.82 -2.69
CA ALA A 656 -31.40 27.62 -2.23
C ALA A 656 -30.23 27.62 -3.23
N LEU A 657 -29.91 26.47 -3.83
CA LEU A 657 -28.89 26.39 -4.90
C LEU A 657 -29.29 27.24 -6.10
N HIS A 658 -30.53 27.10 -6.56
CA HIS A 658 -31.03 27.83 -7.71
C HIS A 658 -31.03 29.35 -7.47
N SER A 659 -31.56 29.82 -6.33
CA SER A 659 -31.55 31.24 -5.98
C SER A 659 -30.14 31.80 -5.81
N ALA A 660 -29.21 31.03 -5.22
CA ALA A 660 -27.82 31.45 -5.10
C ALA A 660 -27.13 31.60 -6.47
N MET A 661 -27.42 30.70 -7.41
CA MET A 661 -26.88 30.79 -8.77
C MET A 661 -27.50 31.96 -9.54
N MET A 662 -28.82 32.14 -9.47
CA MET A 662 -29.51 33.25 -10.14
C MET A 662 -29.06 34.62 -9.65
N ALA A 663 -28.65 34.74 -8.38
CA ALA A 663 -28.02 35.96 -7.87
C ALA A 663 -26.66 36.27 -8.52
N LEU A 664 -25.95 35.24 -9.01
CA LEU A 664 -24.66 35.35 -9.68
C LEU A 664 -24.78 35.41 -11.21
N MET A 665 -25.90 34.98 -11.78
CA MET A 665 -26.12 34.94 -13.23
C MET A 665 -25.92 36.30 -13.93
N PRO A 666 -26.33 37.46 -13.38
CA PRO A 666 -26.05 38.74 -14.04
C PRO A 666 -24.55 39.07 -14.13
N GLN A 667 -23.76 38.65 -13.13
CA GLN A 667 -22.30 38.80 -13.16
C GLN A 667 -21.67 37.81 -14.13
N PHE A 668 -22.17 36.57 -14.14
CA PHE A 668 -21.77 35.57 -15.11
C PHE A 668 -22.09 36.05 -16.53
N ALA A 669 -23.31 36.51 -16.84
CA ALA A 669 -23.70 36.98 -18.16
C ALA A 669 -22.94 38.24 -18.62
N ALA A 670 -22.61 39.15 -17.70
CA ALA A 670 -21.79 40.33 -18.02
C ALA A 670 -20.31 40.01 -18.29
N GLU A 671 -19.81 38.88 -17.78
CA GLU A 671 -18.41 38.44 -17.89
C GLU A 671 -18.21 37.23 -18.83
N ALA A 672 -19.28 36.48 -19.14
CA ALA A 672 -19.31 35.30 -19.99
C ALA A 672 -19.32 35.69 -21.47
N GLY A 673 -18.22 36.28 -21.92
CA GLY A 673 -17.95 36.52 -23.34
C GLY A 673 -17.45 35.28 -24.09
N GLU A 674 -16.89 35.50 -25.28
CA GLU A 674 -16.30 34.46 -26.15
C GLU A 674 -15.23 33.63 -25.43
N ASP A 675 -14.48 34.22 -24.49
CA ASP A 675 -13.46 33.52 -23.69
C ASP A 675 -14.03 32.32 -22.91
N THR A 676 -15.26 32.42 -22.39
CA THR A 676 -15.91 31.33 -21.64
C THR A 676 -16.36 30.22 -22.58
N ARG A 677 -16.93 30.57 -23.74
CA ARG A 677 -17.29 29.59 -24.79
C ARG A 677 -16.04 28.88 -25.32
N GLN A 678 -14.96 29.62 -25.54
CA GLN A 678 -13.68 29.10 -26.00
C GLN A 678 -13.03 28.17 -24.96
N ARG A 679 -13.07 28.53 -23.68
CA ARG A 679 -12.65 27.67 -22.55
C ARG A 679 -13.42 26.35 -22.55
N LEU A 680 -14.75 26.39 -22.69
CA LEU A 680 -15.60 25.20 -22.73
C LEU A 680 -15.32 24.33 -23.97
N ARG A 681 -15.16 24.93 -25.16
CA ARG A 681 -14.77 24.20 -26.38
C ARG A 681 -13.40 23.53 -26.25
N LEU A 682 -12.42 24.18 -25.61
CA LEU A 682 -11.10 23.62 -25.34
C LEU A 682 -11.17 22.42 -24.38
N VAL A 683 -11.93 22.57 -23.30
CA VAL A 683 -12.21 21.48 -22.35
C VAL A 683 -12.80 20.26 -23.03
N LEU A 684 -13.77 20.47 -23.92
CA LEU A 684 -14.45 19.38 -24.63
C LEU A 684 -13.54 18.77 -25.68
N SER A 685 -12.74 19.55 -26.41
CA SER A 685 -11.89 19.04 -27.50
C SER A 685 -10.61 18.34 -27.01
N VAL A 686 -10.03 18.73 -25.87
CA VAL A 686 -8.76 18.18 -25.36
C VAL A 686 -9.00 17.03 -24.37
N PRO A 687 -8.59 15.78 -24.65
CA PRO A 687 -8.85 14.62 -23.78
C PRO A 687 -8.29 14.75 -22.36
N ALA A 688 -7.14 15.40 -22.19
CA ALA A 688 -6.51 15.61 -20.89
C ALA A 688 -7.31 16.57 -20.00
N LEU A 689 -7.84 17.66 -20.58
CA LEU A 689 -8.70 18.63 -19.87
C LEU A 689 -10.07 18.02 -19.55
N ARG A 690 -10.65 17.27 -20.48
CA ARG A 690 -11.93 16.56 -20.28
C ARG A 690 -11.88 15.62 -19.08
N GLY A 691 -10.77 14.91 -18.89
CA GLY A 691 -10.57 14.02 -17.75
C GLY A 691 -10.52 14.75 -16.39
N LYS A 692 -9.91 15.94 -16.35
CA LYS A 692 -9.80 16.76 -15.14
C LYS A 692 -11.12 17.45 -14.78
N ILE A 693 -11.93 17.86 -15.76
CA ILE A 693 -13.28 18.44 -15.52
C ILE A 693 -14.20 17.45 -14.82
N ILE A 694 -14.17 16.17 -15.21
CA ILE A 694 -14.99 15.13 -14.55
C ILE A 694 -14.58 14.97 -13.08
N GLN A 695 -13.30 15.15 -12.75
CA GLN A 695 -12.84 15.17 -11.36
C GLN A 695 -13.32 16.44 -10.64
N GLY A 696 -13.22 17.60 -11.29
CA GLY A 696 -13.72 18.87 -10.77
C GLY A 696 -15.21 18.82 -10.44
N VAL A 697 -16.04 18.22 -11.30
CA VAL A 697 -17.48 18.03 -11.03
C VAL A 697 -17.72 17.25 -9.75
N ALA A 698 -16.93 16.22 -9.46
CA ALA A 698 -17.05 15.45 -8.22
C ALA A 698 -16.62 16.25 -6.98
N GLU A 699 -15.60 17.11 -7.12
CA GLU A 699 -15.15 18.02 -6.06
C GLU A 699 -16.19 19.11 -5.79
N SER A 700 -16.69 19.78 -6.82
CA SER A 700 -17.79 20.76 -6.72
C SER A 700 -19.05 20.14 -6.12
N THR A 701 -19.39 18.90 -6.48
CA THR A 701 -20.54 18.19 -5.88
C THR A 701 -20.39 18.07 -4.37
N ARG A 702 -19.20 17.68 -3.87
CA ARG A 702 -18.94 17.59 -2.43
C ARG A 702 -18.93 18.97 -1.78
N ALA A 703 -18.33 19.98 -2.42
CA ALA A 703 -18.28 21.33 -1.87
C ALA A 703 -19.68 21.93 -1.70
N ILE A 704 -20.57 21.74 -2.69
CA ILE A 704 -21.98 22.14 -2.60
C ILE A 704 -22.70 21.37 -1.51
N ALA A 705 -22.51 20.04 -1.43
CA ALA A 705 -23.13 19.22 -0.38
C ALA A 705 -22.71 19.69 1.02
N THR A 706 -21.43 20.03 1.22
CA THR A 706 -20.92 20.61 2.46
C THR A 706 -21.57 21.97 2.74
N ALA A 707 -21.66 22.86 1.75
CA ALA A 707 -22.32 24.16 1.92
C ALA A 707 -23.80 24.01 2.32
N LEU A 708 -24.51 23.03 1.76
CA LEU A 708 -25.88 22.68 2.15
C LEU A 708 -25.98 22.13 3.59
N ALA A 709 -25.00 21.33 4.02
CA ALA A 709 -24.93 20.80 5.38
C ALA A 709 -24.69 21.92 6.40
N GLU A 710 -23.71 22.78 6.13
CA GLU A 710 -23.36 23.94 6.96
C GLU A 710 -24.54 24.91 7.08
N ARG A 711 -25.23 25.18 5.96
CA ARG A 711 -26.48 25.96 5.92
C ARG A 711 -27.56 25.37 6.83
N ALA A 712 -27.63 24.04 6.94
CA ALA A 712 -28.56 23.33 7.80
C ALA A 712 -28.07 23.19 9.26
N GLY A 713 -26.94 23.81 9.62
CA GLY A 713 -26.34 23.72 10.95
C GLY A 713 -25.69 22.36 11.27
N ARG A 714 -25.28 21.61 10.25
CA ARG A 714 -24.67 20.27 10.39
C ARG A 714 -23.20 20.29 9.99
N ASP A 715 -22.38 19.54 10.73
CA ASP A 715 -20.93 19.43 10.48
C ASP A 715 -20.58 18.53 9.28
N THR A 716 -21.51 17.69 8.82
CA THR A 716 -21.26 16.73 7.73
C THR A 716 -22.44 16.64 6.75
N PRO A 717 -22.16 16.54 5.44
CA PRO A 717 -23.19 16.32 4.42
C PRO A 717 -23.81 14.94 4.53
N GLN A 718 -25.12 14.88 4.28
CA GLN A 718 -25.87 13.65 4.14
C GLN A 718 -25.97 13.25 2.67
N TYR A 719 -26.33 12.00 2.42
CA TYR A 719 -26.56 11.50 1.07
C TYR A 719 -27.58 12.34 0.28
N ALA A 720 -28.59 12.91 0.96
CA ALA A 720 -29.57 13.80 0.33
C ALA A 720 -28.93 15.11 -0.18
N ASP A 721 -27.98 15.68 0.56
CA ASP A 721 -27.26 16.90 0.15
C ASP A 721 -26.40 16.61 -1.10
N GLU A 722 -25.72 15.46 -1.11
CA GLU A 722 -24.92 15.00 -2.25
C GLU A 722 -25.78 14.74 -3.49
N ALA A 723 -26.95 14.12 -3.32
CA ALA A 723 -27.87 13.83 -4.40
C ALA A 723 -28.44 15.12 -5.03
N VAL A 724 -28.85 16.09 -4.20
CA VAL A 724 -29.34 17.39 -4.68
C VAL A 724 -28.23 18.18 -5.37
N ALA A 725 -27.03 18.21 -4.79
CA ALA A 725 -25.86 18.85 -5.40
C ALA A 725 -25.52 18.26 -6.77
N ALA A 726 -25.50 16.93 -6.87
CA ALA A 726 -25.20 16.23 -8.12
C ALA A 726 -26.27 16.48 -9.20
N ALA A 727 -27.55 16.45 -8.82
CA ALA A 727 -28.66 16.73 -9.75
C ALA A 727 -28.58 18.17 -10.28
N TYR A 728 -28.32 19.13 -9.39
CA TYR A 728 -28.20 20.54 -9.77
C TYR A 728 -27.00 20.80 -10.68
N ILE A 729 -25.82 20.26 -10.36
CA ILE A 729 -24.64 20.37 -11.23
C ILE A 729 -24.90 19.71 -12.59
N GLY A 730 -25.59 18.57 -12.62
CA GLY A 730 -25.96 17.90 -13.87
C GLY A 730 -26.76 18.82 -14.79
N VAL A 731 -27.81 19.44 -14.26
CA VAL A 731 -28.64 20.40 -15.01
C VAL A 731 -27.84 21.62 -15.43
N ALA A 732 -27.08 22.24 -14.52
CA ALA A 732 -26.26 23.40 -14.84
C ALA A 732 -25.21 23.09 -15.92
N SER A 733 -24.60 21.91 -15.86
CA SER A 733 -23.62 21.47 -16.87
C SER A 733 -24.27 21.31 -18.23
N VAL A 734 -25.48 20.71 -18.31
CA VAL A 734 -26.20 20.56 -19.58
C VAL A 734 -26.62 21.91 -20.14
N ALA A 735 -27.14 22.81 -19.30
CA ALA A 735 -27.51 24.17 -19.71
C ALA A 735 -26.31 24.95 -20.27
N VAL A 736 -25.16 24.90 -19.59
CA VAL A 736 -23.92 25.58 -20.02
C VAL A 736 -23.34 24.95 -21.29
N LEU A 737 -23.39 23.62 -21.43
CA LEU A 737 -22.95 22.94 -22.65
C LEU A 737 -23.83 23.30 -23.85
N HIS A 738 -25.15 23.28 -23.65
CA HIS A 738 -26.10 23.65 -24.70
C HIS A 738 -25.91 25.12 -25.12
N TRP A 739 -25.76 26.02 -24.15
CA TRP A 739 -25.44 27.42 -24.41
C TRP A 739 -24.12 27.60 -25.20
N ALA A 740 -23.08 26.81 -24.90
CA ALA A 740 -21.79 26.91 -25.57
C ALA A 740 -21.78 26.34 -27.01
N GLU A 741 -22.67 25.38 -27.30
CA GLU A 741 -22.80 24.73 -28.61
C GLU A 741 -23.80 25.43 -29.54
N SER A 742 -24.80 26.14 -28.99
CA SER A 742 -25.84 26.81 -29.78
C SER A 742 -25.33 28.07 -30.48
N PRO A 743 -25.64 28.24 -31.78
CA PRO A 743 -25.29 29.45 -32.55
C PRO A 743 -26.24 30.64 -32.30
N GLU A 744 -27.33 30.44 -31.56
CA GLU A 744 -28.33 31.46 -31.21
C GLU A 744 -27.96 32.17 -29.89
N ASP A 745 -28.36 33.44 -29.73
CA ASP A 745 -28.21 34.21 -28.48
C ASP A 745 -29.20 33.69 -27.41
N LEU A 746 -28.96 32.46 -26.95
CA LEU A 746 -29.67 31.88 -25.82
C LEU A 746 -29.14 32.47 -24.51
N ASP A 747 -30.04 32.83 -23.62
CA ASP A 747 -29.69 33.23 -22.26
C ASP A 747 -29.44 31.96 -21.41
N PRO A 748 -28.21 31.77 -20.87
CA PRO A 748 -27.92 30.62 -20.02
C PRO A 748 -28.77 30.58 -18.74
N ALA A 749 -29.31 31.73 -18.29
CA ALA A 749 -30.24 31.79 -17.17
C ALA A 749 -31.55 31.04 -17.49
N ASN A 750 -32.12 31.27 -18.68
CA ASN A 750 -33.36 30.63 -19.11
C ASN A 750 -33.21 29.11 -19.23
N LEU A 751 -32.09 28.64 -19.80
CA LEU A 751 -31.80 27.20 -19.91
C LEU A 751 -31.66 26.53 -18.54
N LEU A 752 -31.05 27.22 -17.58
CA LEU A 752 -30.92 26.74 -16.21
C LEU A 752 -32.27 26.77 -15.48
N GLU A 753 -33.10 27.78 -15.69
CA GLU A 753 -34.47 27.86 -15.16
C GLU A 753 -35.34 26.71 -15.66
N GLU A 754 -35.36 26.43 -16.96
CA GLU A 754 -36.11 25.32 -17.55
C GLU A 754 -35.67 23.97 -16.98
N GLY A 755 -34.36 23.74 -16.88
CA GLY A 755 -33.81 22.50 -16.35
C GLY A 755 -34.09 22.30 -14.85
N VAL A 756 -34.04 23.37 -14.05
CA VAL A 756 -34.38 23.31 -12.63
C VAL A 756 -35.88 23.18 -12.41
N ALA A 757 -36.71 23.82 -13.24
CA ALA A 757 -38.16 23.63 -13.22
C ALA A 757 -38.54 22.17 -13.52
N ALA A 758 -37.86 21.52 -14.46
CA ALA A 758 -38.04 20.09 -14.73
C ALA A 758 -37.64 19.21 -13.52
N LEU A 759 -36.55 19.55 -12.81
CA LEU A 759 -36.17 18.86 -11.57
C LEU A 759 -37.20 19.03 -10.45
N LEU A 760 -37.82 20.21 -10.35
CA LEU A 760 -38.86 20.50 -9.35
C LEU A 760 -40.21 19.87 -9.69
N ALA A 761 -40.53 19.70 -10.98
CA ALA A 761 -41.77 19.07 -11.43
C ALA A 761 -41.75 17.53 -11.29
N GLY A 762 -40.56 16.91 -11.34
CA GLY A 762 -40.37 15.46 -11.19
C GLY A 762 -40.12 14.97 -9.75
N SER A 763 -40.20 15.85 -8.73
CA SER A 763 -39.90 15.53 -7.32
C SER A 763 -41.11 15.17 -6.47
#